data_AF-A0AAD5CEW5-F1
#
_entry.id   AF-A0AAD5CEW5-F1
#
_cell.length_a   1.000
_cell.length_b   1.000
_cell.length_c   1.000
_cell.angle_alpha   90.00
_cell.angle_beta   90.00
_cell.angle_gamma   90.00
#
_symmetry.space_group_name_H-M   'P 1'
#
loop_
_entity.id
_entity.type
_entity.pdbx_description
1 polymer ?
#
loop_
_entity_poly.entity_id
_entity_poly.type
_entity_poly.pdbx_seq_one_letter_code
_entity_poly.pdbx_strand_id
1 'polypeptide(L)'
;MKSAVKTVDSRSVDGSKDENTSKGEHLEVLHMLNLLKFLVPCLPSKVISKVVIELQTAISASFSALTRHVFDVMDEILRFLEAGSTIPDTEKIVTILSTYISKKQNPVDTIFSAAALLDTFLTKFQIGDPTKWNDHYSLIIGSIAGLLTSESTAMKASNILKEMINHHIDVEILLSSETMLADENNVESKESRLLKSLCDALLKVISAHKGIPNEHILAVISALFLKLGKSSHIYMGSVLLKLAAFMTATSGNTYDVKHLQECMGSAVIAMGPEKLLDILPISLVANDQTCSNSWLIPILKEYVAGSSLGFFIENVVPLADSFQEESQKVKKSVSGEELQAYASGCWGLLPAFCRYPSDTHKKFQSLERLLIPCIRKDAFMLEDIAIAIQLLVKQNRSFLGAEQCDDEALKFPKLSYSKKAATKNIKALASCSEELLKAFTKVFFKVSKKKRVFVKDAIKCLTLITEPATIKKIFISSLKRLEQKVSADKVNAKRCLILDLASSVVGAASLDLIELIYNFIKQSLQEEDENIQREAYATLHKILEQSSAFCSSKFEELTDLVLGLKSPDNVTSLKWRLSCFRNLIIHSVEITLDGENTCGFRMLNEVIVTLKDGKEESRKVAYDVLLGISSTLQKTASTLEKGPYYEFVSMIMGYLSGSSPHIKSGAVSALSLVVYNDSKICTLMPDLVPSILELLHSKAIEVIKAVLGFLKVLVLSLQVSELQNFLSDILSGLLPWSSVSRHHFKSKVTVILEIMMRKCGSASVKSLVPAKYLDFVKDVLENRQGKTNSQETATTGTDAGLSETTTNSKPKFKSKTAGSFTKKDHSTETRKRKRDDKNCPDKPSKFSPRGNNNTTKDVKHSGFAKSSDHLSKGGFKRKNPSFKNDTSSGKRQKQWTKGSKKNASG
;
A
#
# COMPACT_ATOMS: atom_id res chain seq x y z
N MET A 1 37.87 -5.26 45.52
CA MET A 1 36.81 -6.29 45.59
C MET A 1 36.90 -7.11 46.87
N LYS A 2 37.91 -7.94 47.14
CA LYS A 2 38.07 -8.73 48.41
C LYS A 2 37.53 -8.13 49.73
N SER A 3 37.76 -6.84 50.02
CA SER A 3 37.21 -6.20 51.24
C SER A 3 35.68 -6.08 51.24
N ALA A 4 35.07 -5.89 50.06
CA ALA A 4 33.63 -5.79 49.85
C ALA A 4 32.90 -7.14 49.93
N VAL A 5 33.55 -8.23 49.49
CA VAL A 5 32.97 -9.58 49.58
C VAL A 5 32.76 -9.95 51.05
N LYS A 6 33.75 -9.64 51.90
CA LYS A 6 33.65 -9.81 53.37
C LYS A 6 32.48 -9.05 54.01
N THR A 7 32.05 -7.91 53.47
CA THR A 7 30.91 -7.13 54.00
C THR A 7 29.56 -7.51 53.37
N VAL A 8 29.54 -8.48 52.46
CA VAL A 8 28.32 -9.14 51.95
C VAL A 8 28.02 -10.42 52.76
N ASP A 9 29.02 -11.27 52.99
CA ASP A 9 28.85 -12.53 53.74
C ASP A 9 28.47 -12.33 55.22
N SER A 10 28.93 -11.23 55.83
CA SER A 10 28.75 -10.95 57.26
C SER A 10 27.30 -10.70 57.70
N ARG A 11 26.36 -10.49 56.77
CA ARG A 11 24.93 -10.22 57.09
C ARG A 11 24.10 -11.45 57.49
N SER A 12 24.73 -12.61 57.66
CA SER A 12 24.04 -13.85 58.04
C SER A 12 24.02 -14.14 59.56
N VAL A 13 24.85 -13.47 60.37
CA VAL A 13 24.95 -13.73 61.82
C VAL A 13 25.15 -12.45 62.63
N ASP A 14 24.33 -12.32 63.67
CA ASP A 14 24.32 -11.31 64.74
C ASP A 14 23.97 -9.85 64.35
N GLY A 15 23.62 -9.03 65.36
CA GLY A 15 22.95 -7.75 65.17
C GLY A 15 23.44 -6.60 66.05
N SER A 16 23.21 -5.38 65.52
CA SER A 16 23.41 -4.06 66.11
C SER A 16 24.83 -3.46 66.07
N LYS A 17 24.86 -2.13 65.89
CA LYS A 17 25.99 -1.19 66.12
C LYS A 17 27.16 -1.12 65.11
N ASP A 18 26.93 -1.27 63.79
CA ASP A 18 27.92 -0.82 62.78
C ASP A 18 27.30 -0.25 61.47
N GLU A 19 26.29 0.60 61.64
CA GLU A 19 25.45 1.11 60.54
C GLU A 19 26.02 2.31 59.74
N ASN A 20 27.06 3.00 60.22
CA ASN A 20 27.56 4.23 59.57
C ASN A 20 28.90 4.03 58.85
N THR A 21 29.78 3.21 59.42
CA THR A 21 31.02 2.69 58.83
C THR A 21 30.73 1.94 57.52
N SER A 22 29.86 0.92 57.59
CA SER A 22 29.47 0.08 56.46
C SER A 22 28.85 0.86 55.28
N LYS A 23 28.13 1.96 55.55
CA LYS A 23 27.58 2.84 54.49
C LYS A 23 28.66 3.54 53.68
N GLY A 24 29.78 3.94 54.31
CA GLY A 24 30.93 4.54 53.62
C GLY A 24 31.63 3.52 52.70
N GLU A 25 31.99 2.37 53.25
CA GLU A 25 32.66 1.29 52.49
C GLU A 25 31.82 0.80 51.30
N HIS A 26 30.50 0.63 51.48
CA HIS A 26 29.61 0.27 50.38
C HIS A 26 29.58 1.34 49.28
N LEU A 27 29.71 2.63 49.61
CA LEU A 27 29.74 3.72 48.63
C LEU A 27 31.05 3.72 47.82
N GLU A 28 32.19 3.54 48.47
CA GLU A 28 33.50 3.42 47.82
C GLU A 28 33.56 2.22 46.86
N VAL A 29 32.99 1.09 47.27
CA VAL A 29 32.86 -0.11 46.43
C VAL A 29 31.97 0.14 45.22
N LEU A 30 30.86 0.86 45.40
CA LEU A 30 29.95 1.23 44.31
C LEU A 30 30.63 2.20 43.32
N HIS A 31 31.40 3.17 43.80
CA HIS A 31 32.24 4.02 42.96
C HIS A 31 33.32 3.22 42.20
N MET A 32 33.98 2.26 42.86
CA MET A 32 34.95 1.38 42.19
C MET A 32 34.31 0.48 41.13
N LEU A 33 33.09 -0.04 41.34
CA LEU A 33 32.36 -0.81 40.33
C LEU A 33 31.99 0.06 39.12
N ASN A 34 31.48 1.28 39.36
CA ASN A 34 31.17 2.21 38.27
C ASN A 34 32.42 2.62 37.47
N LEU A 35 33.55 2.89 38.15
CA LEU A 35 34.82 3.17 37.48
C LEU A 35 35.32 1.95 36.68
N LEU A 36 35.24 0.75 37.26
CA LEU A 36 35.64 -0.49 36.62
C LEU A 36 34.88 -0.74 35.31
N LYS A 37 33.59 -0.40 35.24
CA LYS A 37 32.77 -0.47 34.01
C LYS A 37 33.45 0.27 32.85
N PHE A 38 33.85 1.53 33.05
CA PHE A 38 34.53 2.33 32.02
C PHE A 38 35.95 1.84 31.69
N LEU A 39 36.60 1.11 32.60
CA LEU A 39 37.95 0.58 32.41
C LEU A 39 37.97 -0.78 31.70
N VAL A 40 36.85 -1.52 31.61
CA VAL A 40 36.78 -2.85 30.97
C VAL A 40 37.51 -2.93 29.62
N PRO A 41 37.31 -2.01 28.65
CA PRO A 41 37.96 -2.11 27.33
C PRO A 41 39.48 -1.93 27.35
N CYS A 42 40.04 -1.44 28.46
CA CYS A 42 41.46 -1.19 28.65
C CYS A 42 42.16 -2.30 29.46
N LEU A 43 41.43 -3.34 29.92
CA LEU A 43 41.98 -4.38 30.77
C LEU A 43 42.50 -5.59 29.97
N PRO A 44 43.71 -6.12 30.28
CA PRO A 44 44.16 -7.39 29.71
C PRO A 44 43.25 -8.55 30.12
N SER A 45 43.03 -9.52 29.21
CA SER A 45 42.19 -10.71 29.46
C SER A 45 42.53 -11.48 30.75
N LYS A 46 43.82 -11.56 31.13
CA LYS A 46 44.28 -12.15 32.40
C LYS A 46 43.83 -11.39 33.66
N VAL A 47 43.48 -10.11 33.53
CA VAL A 47 42.89 -9.28 34.59
C VAL A 47 41.37 -9.42 34.57
N ILE A 48 40.74 -9.37 33.40
CA ILE A 48 39.29 -9.61 33.23
C ILE A 48 38.87 -10.95 33.86
N SER A 49 39.63 -12.02 33.62
CA SER A 49 39.38 -13.35 34.22
C SER A 49 39.38 -13.35 35.75
N LYS A 50 40.22 -12.52 36.39
CA LYS A 50 40.26 -12.37 37.86
C LYS A 50 39.11 -11.49 38.37
N VAL A 51 38.77 -10.44 37.62
CA VAL A 51 37.64 -9.56 37.89
C VAL A 51 36.32 -10.33 37.84
N VAL A 52 36.13 -11.24 36.88
CA VAL A 52 34.93 -12.09 36.81
C VAL A 52 34.78 -13.00 38.05
N ILE A 53 35.88 -13.59 38.55
CA ILE A 53 35.84 -14.42 39.78
C ILE A 53 35.48 -13.57 41.02
N GLU A 54 36.03 -12.35 41.13
CA GLU A 54 35.73 -11.42 42.24
C GLU A 54 34.33 -10.76 42.12
N LEU A 55 33.75 -10.70 40.92
CA LEU A 55 32.35 -10.31 40.70
C LEU A 55 31.41 -11.47 41.01
N GLN A 56 31.74 -12.70 40.59
CA GLN A 56 30.99 -13.92 40.87
C GLN A 56 30.77 -14.12 42.38
N THR A 57 31.79 -13.92 43.21
CA THR A 57 31.65 -14.01 44.68
C THR A 57 30.83 -12.86 45.28
N ALA A 58 30.61 -11.76 44.55
CA ALA A 58 29.69 -10.69 44.95
C ALA A 58 28.24 -10.91 44.45
N ILE A 59 27.98 -11.90 43.57
CA ILE A 59 26.61 -12.29 43.18
C ILE A 59 26.09 -13.30 44.20
N SER A 60 25.22 -12.85 45.11
CA SER A 60 24.42 -13.74 45.96
C SER A 60 23.09 -14.11 45.26
N ALA A 61 22.45 -15.20 45.68
CA ALA A 61 21.10 -15.56 45.23
C ALA A 61 19.97 -14.65 45.79
N SER A 62 20.31 -13.44 46.26
CA SER A 62 19.43 -12.46 46.91
C SER A 62 19.93 -11.04 46.62
N PHE A 63 19.01 -10.08 46.52
CA PHE A 63 19.34 -8.69 46.24
C PHE A 63 20.20 -8.05 47.33
N SER A 64 21.24 -7.33 46.92
CA SER A 64 22.03 -6.41 47.74
C SER A 64 22.19 -5.07 47.01
N ALA A 65 22.60 -4.02 47.73
CA ALA A 65 22.85 -2.70 47.16
C ALA A 65 23.88 -2.70 46.01
N LEU A 66 24.77 -3.71 45.96
CA LEU A 66 25.79 -3.84 44.93
C LEU A 66 25.32 -4.64 43.70
N THR A 67 24.23 -5.42 43.80
CA THR A 67 23.81 -6.38 42.76
C THR A 67 23.66 -5.75 41.38
N ARG A 68 23.05 -4.55 41.27
CA ARG A 68 22.91 -3.86 39.98
C ARG A 68 24.26 -3.51 39.38
N HIS A 69 25.16 -2.92 40.16
CA HIS A 69 26.48 -2.50 39.70
C HIS A 69 27.38 -3.69 39.34
N VAL A 70 27.22 -4.84 40.03
CA VAL A 70 27.87 -6.10 39.66
C VAL A 70 27.35 -6.61 38.31
N PHE A 71 26.04 -6.61 38.07
CA PHE A 71 25.47 -7.00 36.76
C PHE A 71 25.88 -6.04 35.63
N ASP A 72 25.85 -4.73 35.87
CA ASP A 72 26.25 -3.69 34.92
C ASP A 72 27.73 -3.82 34.48
N VAL A 73 28.64 -4.20 35.39
CA VAL A 73 30.05 -4.46 35.07
C VAL A 73 30.23 -5.80 34.35
N MET A 74 29.50 -6.84 34.78
CA MET A 74 29.53 -8.14 34.10
C MET A 74 29.04 -8.02 32.64
N ASP A 75 27.96 -7.28 32.40
CA ASP A 75 27.44 -7.03 31.04
C ASP A 75 28.44 -6.28 30.15
N GLU A 76 29.16 -5.29 30.71
CA GLU A 76 30.23 -4.57 30.01
C GLU A 76 31.40 -5.51 29.64
N ILE A 77 31.80 -6.39 30.58
CA ILE A 77 32.81 -7.44 30.35
C ILE A 77 32.34 -8.39 29.23
N LEU A 78 31.09 -8.83 29.26
CA LEU A 78 30.55 -9.69 28.20
C LEU A 78 30.53 -8.97 26.86
N ARG A 79 30.12 -7.70 26.80
CA ARG A 79 30.11 -6.95 25.54
C ARG A 79 31.51 -6.82 24.92
N PHE A 80 32.55 -6.59 25.73
CA PHE A 80 33.94 -6.50 25.25
C PHE A 80 34.60 -7.84 24.87
N LEU A 81 34.18 -8.97 25.44
CA LEU A 81 34.79 -10.29 25.16
C LEU A 81 34.45 -10.83 23.76
N GLU A 82 35.46 -11.37 23.08
CA GLU A 82 35.31 -12.09 21.79
C GLU A 82 34.54 -13.41 21.98
N ALA A 83 33.78 -13.80 20.95
CA ALA A 83 32.99 -15.04 20.97
C ALA A 83 33.89 -16.28 21.09
N GLY A 84 33.50 -17.23 21.94
CA GLY A 84 34.30 -18.44 22.23
C GLY A 84 35.47 -18.24 23.19
N SER A 85 35.65 -17.05 23.78
CA SER A 85 36.61 -16.87 24.89
C SER A 85 36.15 -17.57 26.18
N THR A 86 37.08 -18.18 26.92
CA THR A 86 36.75 -19.04 28.07
C THR A 86 36.67 -18.26 29.38
N ILE A 87 35.46 -18.07 29.94
CA ILE A 87 35.27 -17.59 31.31
C ILE A 87 35.40 -18.75 32.32
N PRO A 88 36.12 -18.56 33.45
CA PRO A 88 36.14 -19.52 34.55
C PRO A 88 34.79 -19.60 35.27
N ASP A 89 34.46 -20.77 35.84
CA ASP A 89 33.34 -20.95 36.77
C ASP A 89 31.91 -20.65 36.23
N THR A 90 31.75 -20.54 34.91
CA THR A 90 30.46 -20.39 34.19
C THR A 90 29.27 -21.09 34.84
N GLU A 91 29.40 -22.40 35.13
CA GLU A 91 28.31 -23.24 35.62
C GLU A 91 27.73 -22.74 36.94
N LYS A 92 28.57 -22.15 37.80
CA LYS A 92 28.15 -21.49 39.04
C LYS A 92 27.50 -20.14 38.74
N ILE A 93 28.05 -19.35 37.81
CA ILE A 93 27.47 -18.06 37.40
C ILE A 93 26.05 -18.25 36.84
N VAL A 94 25.84 -19.22 35.93
CA VAL A 94 24.52 -19.59 35.40
C VAL A 94 23.59 -20.06 36.52
N THR A 95 24.06 -20.96 37.39
CA THR A 95 23.27 -21.47 38.53
C THR A 95 22.79 -20.35 39.46
N ILE A 96 23.69 -19.43 39.83
CA ILE A 96 23.41 -18.32 40.74
C ILE A 96 22.44 -17.33 40.09
N LEU A 97 22.65 -16.93 38.84
CA LEU A 97 21.75 -16.02 38.11
C LEU A 97 20.35 -16.63 37.93
N SER A 98 20.28 -17.92 37.58
CA SER A 98 18.99 -18.66 37.49
C SER A 98 18.25 -18.70 38.81
N THR A 99 18.98 -18.93 39.91
CA THR A 99 18.42 -18.93 41.27
C THR A 99 17.97 -17.53 41.70
N TYR A 100 18.71 -16.49 41.31
CA TYR A 100 18.35 -15.09 41.56
C TYR A 100 17.05 -14.70 40.85
N ILE A 101 16.92 -15.06 39.56
CA ILE A 101 15.73 -14.82 38.73
C ILE A 101 14.50 -15.54 39.30
N SER A 102 14.69 -16.76 39.82
CA SER A 102 13.62 -17.60 40.37
C SER A 102 13.03 -17.09 41.70
N LYS A 103 13.75 -16.25 42.45
CA LYS A 103 13.26 -15.71 43.73
C LYS A 103 12.41 -14.46 43.53
N LYS A 104 11.08 -14.61 43.66
CA LYS A 104 10.06 -13.55 43.64
C LYS A 104 10.25 -12.40 44.66
N GLN A 105 11.22 -12.52 45.58
CA GLN A 105 11.57 -11.49 46.57
C GLN A 105 12.57 -10.45 46.02
N ASN A 106 13.24 -10.74 44.90
CA ASN A 106 14.23 -9.82 44.32
C ASN A 106 13.55 -8.70 43.50
N PRO A 107 14.12 -7.48 43.42
CA PRO A 107 13.52 -6.39 42.66
C PRO A 107 13.45 -6.69 41.16
N VAL A 108 12.29 -6.42 40.55
CA VAL A 108 11.99 -6.83 39.16
C VAL A 108 12.98 -6.25 38.13
N ASP A 109 13.43 -5.01 38.31
CA ASP A 109 14.40 -4.40 37.38
C ASP A 109 15.77 -5.11 37.43
N THR A 110 16.18 -5.62 38.61
CA THR A 110 17.38 -6.47 38.71
C THR A 110 17.18 -7.90 38.23
N ILE A 111 15.93 -8.42 38.26
CA ILE A 111 15.61 -9.70 37.63
C ILE A 111 15.75 -9.57 36.11
N PHE A 112 15.32 -8.44 35.53
CA PHE A 112 15.55 -8.15 34.11
C PHE A 112 17.04 -7.99 33.76
N SER A 113 17.83 -7.27 34.57
CA SER A 113 19.30 -7.21 34.39
C SER A 113 19.94 -8.60 34.47
N ALA A 114 19.57 -9.43 35.46
CA ALA A 114 20.08 -10.80 35.60
C ALA A 114 19.73 -11.67 34.39
N ALA A 115 18.50 -11.55 33.86
CA ALA A 115 18.04 -12.32 32.72
C ALA A 115 18.73 -11.92 31.40
N ALA A 116 18.87 -10.63 31.12
CA ALA A 116 19.57 -10.14 29.93
C ALA A 116 21.09 -10.45 29.97
N LEU A 117 21.70 -10.33 31.16
CA LEU A 117 23.08 -10.76 31.40
C LEU A 117 23.24 -12.26 31.11
N LEU A 118 22.30 -13.08 31.60
CA LEU A 118 22.35 -14.53 31.44
C LEU A 118 22.10 -15.00 30.00
N ASP A 119 21.18 -14.36 29.28
CA ASP A 119 20.99 -14.58 27.83
C ASP A 119 22.28 -14.32 27.06
N THR A 120 22.90 -13.15 27.31
CA THR A 120 24.18 -12.74 26.71
C THR A 120 25.31 -13.74 27.04
N PHE A 121 25.36 -14.22 28.28
CA PHE A 121 26.35 -15.20 28.76
C PHE A 121 26.24 -16.54 28.02
N LEU A 122 25.02 -17.04 27.84
CA LEU A 122 24.77 -18.31 27.17
C LEU A 122 25.01 -18.20 25.66
N THR A 123 24.58 -17.11 25.03
CA THR A 123 24.77 -16.83 23.60
C THR A 123 26.24 -16.64 23.21
N LYS A 124 27.03 -15.88 23.98
CA LYS A 124 28.43 -15.56 23.61
C LYS A 124 29.42 -16.72 23.70
N PHE A 125 29.13 -17.74 24.52
CA PHE A 125 30.10 -18.78 24.85
C PHE A 125 29.70 -20.19 24.40
N GLN A 126 28.45 -20.43 23.98
CA GLN A 126 27.95 -21.72 23.45
C GLN A 126 28.43 -22.94 24.27
N ILE A 127 28.29 -22.88 25.59
CA ILE A 127 29.07 -23.74 26.49
C ILE A 127 28.53 -25.16 26.54
N GLY A 128 29.20 -26.02 25.77
CA GLY A 128 29.47 -27.43 26.05
C GLY A 128 28.26 -28.27 26.44
N ASP A 129 27.59 -28.85 25.43
CA ASP A 129 26.35 -29.63 25.55
C ASP A 129 25.18 -28.77 26.09
N PRO A 130 24.34 -28.18 25.20
CA PRO A 130 23.19 -27.36 25.59
C PRO A 130 22.28 -28.02 26.63
N THR A 131 22.29 -29.35 26.65
CA THR A 131 21.42 -30.17 27.48
C THR A 131 21.74 -30.12 28.98
N LYS A 132 22.83 -29.46 29.38
CA LYS A 132 23.11 -29.10 30.79
C LYS A 132 22.24 -27.96 31.32
N TRP A 133 21.79 -27.05 30.46
CA TRP A 133 21.18 -25.78 30.89
C TRP A 133 19.65 -25.79 30.88
N ASN A 134 19.02 -26.84 30.35
CA ASN A 134 17.57 -26.90 30.11
C ASN A 134 16.69 -26.71 31.36
N ASP A 135 17.14 -27.19 32.52
CA ASP A 135 16.42 -27.02 33.79
C ASP A 135 16.52 -25.57 34.30
N HIS A 136 17.69 -24.94 34.11
CA HIS A 136 17.90 -23.53 34.40
C HIS A 136 17.06 -22.63 33.48
N TYR A 137 17.09 -22.86 32.17
CA TYR A 137 16.21 -22.17 31.20
C TYR A 137 14.74 -22.31 31.58
N SER A 138 14.29 -23.50 31.95
CA SER A 138 12.90 -23.75 32.36
C SER A 138 12.45 -22.88 33.54
N LEU A 139 13.33 -22.75 34.56
CA LEU A 139 13.09 -21.89 35.73
C LEU A 139 13.06 -20.40 35.37
N ILE A 140 13.99 -19.95 34.51
CA ILE A 140 14.07 -18.56 34.02
C ILE A 140 12.83 -18.20 33.22
N ILE A 141 12.48 -19.04 32.24
CA ILE A 141 11.32 -18.86 31.34
C ILE A 141 10.02 -18.79 32.16
N GLY A 142 9.80 -19.74 33.08
CA GLY A 142 8.63 -19.73 33.96
C GLY A 142 8.54 -18.46 34.83
N SER A 143 9.68 -17.95 35.29
CA SER A 143 9.76 -16.74 36.12
C SER A 143 9.47 -15.46 35.34
N ILE A 144 10.09 -15.30 34.16
CA ILE A 144 9.90 -14.11 33.30
C ILE A 144 8.52 -14.13 32.64
N ALA A 145 8.00 -15.30 32.24
CA ALA A 145 6.63 -15.43 31.73
C ALA A 145 5.59 -14.97 32.76
N GLY A 146 5.83 -15.23 34.06
CA GLY A 146 5.01 -14.67 35.14
C GLY A 146 4.95 -13.13 35.17
N LEU A 147 6.03 -12.45 34.75
CA LEU A 147 6.11 -10.98 34.67
C LEU A 147 5.38 -10.38 33.45
N LEU A 148 4.94 -11.21 32.49
CA LEU A 148 4.08 -10.77 31.38
C LEU A 148 2.66 -10.41 31.83
N THR A 149 2.26 -10.79 33.05
CA THR A 149 0.92 -10.55 33.60
C THR A 149 0.66 -9.12 34.07
N SER A 150 1.71 -8.29 34.18
CA SER A 150 1.67 -6.94 34.75
C SER A 150 2.10 -5.90 33.71
N GLU A 151 1.26 -4.88 33.49
CA GLU A 151 1.44 -3.87 32.43
C GLU A 151 2.80 -3.16 32.47
N SER A 152 3.28 -2.80 33.68
CA SER A 152 4.55 -2.09 33.87
C SER A 152 5.80 -2.93 33.61
N THR A 153 5.64 -4.25 33.52
CA THR A 153 6.74 -5.23 33.39
C THR A 153 6.68 -6.01 32.07
N ALA A 154 5.49 -6.16 31.49
CA ALA A 154 5.22 -7.05 30.37
C ALA A 154 6.00 -6.69 29.10
N MET A 155 6.23 -5.41 28.79
CA MET A 155 7.06 -5.01 27.63
C MET A 155 8.51 -5.52 27.76
N LYS A 156 9.16 -5.28 28.91
CA LYS A 156 10.53 -5.74 29.19
C LYS A 156 10.61 -7.28 29.17
N ALA A 157 9.66 -7.94 29.83
CA ALA A 157 9.56 -9.39 29.85
C ALA A 157 9.35 -10.00 28.44
N SER A 158 8.52 -9.35 27.60
CA SER A 158 8.30 -9.76 26.20
C SER A 158 9.60 -9.76 25.41
N ASN A 159 10.39 -8.70 25.54
CA ASN A 159 11.59 -8.53 24.72
C ASN A 159 12.65 -9.55 25.12
N ILE A 160 12.89 -9.75 26.42
CA ILE A 160 13.84 -10.77 26.90
C ILE A 160 13.41 -12.17 26.44
N LEU A 161 12.12 -12.53 26.55
CA LEU A 161 11.64 -13.83 26.08
C LEU A 161 11.76 -14.01 24.56
N LYS A 162 11.59 -12.95 23.76
CA LYS A 162 11.80 -12.99 22.31
C LYS A 162 13.27 -13.21 21.95
N GLU A 163 14.21 -12.53 22.60
CA GLU A 163 15.63 -12.77 22.40
C GLU A 163 16.01 -14.20 22.80
N MET A 164 15.55 -14.69 23.96
CA MET A 164 15.78 -16.08 24.38
C MET A 164 15.22 -17.11 23.38
N ILE A 165 14.02 -16.86 22.82
CA ILE A 165 13.40 -17.69 21.76
C ILE A 165 14.24 -17.65 20.47
N ASN A 166 14.80 -16.48 20.12
CA ASN A 166 15.62 -16.32 18.93
C ASN A 166 16.99 -16.98 19.07
N HIS A 167 17.64 -16.85 20.22
CA HIS A 167 19.00 -17.33 20.49
C HIS A 167 19.09 -18.84 20.81
N HIS A 168 18.20 -19.39 21.64
CA HIS A 168 18.40 -20.72 22.24
C HIS A 168 17.52 -21.83 21.68
N ILE A 169 16.60 -21.52 20.76
CA ILE A 169 15.87 -22.54 19.99
C ILE A 169 16.58 -22.67 18.64
N ASP A 170 17.27 -23.78 18.40
CA ASP A 170 17.67 -24.15 17.05
C ASP A 170 16.53 -24.94 16.37
N VAL A 171 16.28 -24.63 15.11
CA VAL A 171 15.22 -25.23 14.29
C VAL A 171 15.78 -26.35 13.41
N GLU A 172 17.07 -26.33 13.07
CA GLU A 172 17.69 -27.35 12.22
C GLU A 172 17.86 -28.70 12.96
N ILE A 173 18.03 -28.66 14.29
CA ILE A 173 18.09 -29.85 15.16
C ILE A 173 16.68 -30.46 15.36
N LEU A 174 15.64 -29.63 15.39
CA LEU A 174 14.24 -30.09 15.45
C LEU A 174 13.81 -30.77 14.12
N LEU A 175 14.19 -30.20 12.97
CA LEU A 175 13.85 -30.76 11.65
C LEU A 175 14.56 -32.10 11.36
N SER A 176 15.76 -32.31 11.89
CA SER A 176 16.45 -33.60 11.79
C SER A 176 15.87 -34.67 12.73
N SER A 177 15.08 -34.27 13.73
CA SER A 177 14.30 -35.21 14.57
C SER A 177 13.02 -35.69 13.87
N GLU A 178 12.39 -34.88 13.01
CA GLU A 178 11.18 -35.27 12.26
C GLU A 178 11.41 -36.48 11.33
N THR A 179 12.66 -36.76 10.94
CA THR A 179 13.02 -37.89 10.07
C THR A 179 13.12 -39.24 10.79
N MET A 180 13.03 -39.27 12.13
CA MET A 180 13.24 -40.49 12.95
C MET A 180 11.97 -41.00 13.65
N LEU A 181 10.82 -40.33 13.50
CA LEU A 181 9.55 -40.68 14.14
C LEU A 181 8.83 -41.87 13.47
N ALA A 182 9.56 -42.95 13.20
CA ALA A 182 9.07 -44.22 12.68
C ALA A 182 9.18 -45.39 13.67
N ASP A 183 10.05 -45.27 14.70
CA ASP A 183 10.14 -46.21 15.82
C ASP A 183 9.40 -45.63 17.04
N GLU A 184 8.43 -46.39 17.57
CA GLU A 184 7.55 -45.94 18.66
C GLU A 184 8.21 -45.95 20.06
N ASN A 185 9.53 -46.18 20.14
CA ASN A 185 10.25 -46.30 21.41
C ASN A 185 11.61 -45.56 21.43
N ASN A 186 11.76 -44.78 22.50
CA ASN A 186 12.99 -44.29 23.13
C ASN A 186 13.51 -42.89 22.73
N VAL A 187 13.95 -42.15 23.76
CA VAL A 187 14.57 -40.81 23.75
C VAL A 187 13.77 -39.66 23.09
N GLU A 188 12.85 -39.07 23.86
CA GLU A 188 12.51 -37.64 23.70
C GLU A 188 13.81 -36.81 23.69
N SER A 189 14.11 -36.09 22.60
CA SER A 189 15.32 -35.27 22.53
C SER A 189 15.31 -34.23 23.64
N LYS A 190 16.44 -33.97 24.30
CA LYS A 190 16.43 -33.13 25.52
C LYS A 190 16.00 -31.68 25.24
N GLU A 191 16.12 -31.21 24.01
CA GLU A 191 15.62 -29.92 23.50
C GLU A 191 14.09 -29.88 23.42
N SER A 192 13.42 -30.99 23.07
CA SER A 192 11.96 -31.09 23.10
C SER A 192 11.41 -30.79 24.50
N ARG A 193 12.14 -31.13 25.56
CA ARG A 193 11.77 -30.82 26.95
C ARG A 193 11.87 -29.33 27.28
N LEU A 194 12.92 -28.65 26.81
CA LEU A 194 13.05 -27.19 26.93
C LEU A 194 11.89 -26.49 26.22
N LEU A 195 11.57 -26.92 25.01
CA LEU A 195 10.45 -26.39 24.23
C LEU A 195 9.10 -26.65 24.90
N LYS A 196 8.84 -27.88 25.34
CA LYS A 196 7.63 -28.29 26.08
C LYS A 196 7.46 -27.49 27.37
N SER A 197 8.55 -27.24 28.10
CA SER A 197 8.60 -26.38 29.29
C SER A 197 8.23 -24.92 28.99
N LEU A 198 8.74 -24.36 27.88
CA LEU A 198 8.36 -23.02 27.40
C LEU A 198 6.88 -22.95 26.98
N CYS A 199 6.39 -23.93 26.22
CA CYS A 199 4.98 -24.04 25.85
C CYS A 199 4.07 -24.14 27.08
N ASP A 200 4.44 -24.97 28.07
CA ASP A 200 3.73 -25.11 29.34
C ASP A 200 3.75 -23.82 30.18
N ALA A 201 4.88 -23.10 30.22
CA ALA A 201 5.00 -21.83 30.94
C ALA A 201 4.07 -20.76 30.34
N LEU A 202 4.08 -20.62 29.02
CA LEU A 202 3.16 -19.72 28.31
C LEU A 202 1.70 -20.17 28.49
N LEU A 203 1.40 -21.47 28.34
CA LEU A 203 0.06 -22.02 28.53
C LEU A 203 -0.48 -21.74 29.95
N LYS A 204 0.36 -21.83 30.99
CA LYS A 204 -0.01 -21.47 32.38
C LYS A 204 -0.36 -19.98 32.51
N VAL A 205 0.45 -19.08 31.94
CA VAL A 205 0.19 -17.62 31.94
C VAL A 205 -1.11 -17.29 31.21
N ILE A 206 -1.33 -17.87 30.03
CA ILE A 206 -2.55 -17.69 29.22
C ILE A 206 -3.78 -18.29 29.92
N SER A 207 -3.62 -19.42 30.62
CA SER A 207 -4.72 -20.10 31.33
C SER A 207 -5.13 -19.39 32.62
N ALA A 208 -4.22 -18.66 33.26
CA ALA A 208 -4.50 -17.81 34.42
C ALA A 208 -5.25 -16.51 34.06
N HIS A 209 -5.26 -16.09 32.79
CA HIS A 209 -5.98 -14.89 32.36
C HIS A 209 -7.51 -15.11 32.31
N LYS A 210 -8.24 -14.17 32.91
CA LYS A 210 -9.71 -14.14 32.94
C LYS A 210 -10.35 -13.38 31.75
N GLY A 211 -9.54 -12.96 30.78
CA GLY A 211 -9.93 -12.21 29.59
C GLY A 211 -8.86 -12.31 28.50
N ILE A 212 -8.97 -11.49 27.46
CA ILE A 212 -7.99 -11.47 26.36
C ILE A 212 -6.58 -11.20 26.93
N PRO A 213 -5.54 -11.99 26.58
CA PRO A 213 -4.15 -11.70 26.98
C PRO A 213 -3.66 -10.37 26.39
N ASN A 214 -2.76 -9.68 27.09
CA ASN A 214 -2.21 -8.41 26.61
C ASN A 214 -1.33 -8.57 25.35
N GLU A 215 -1.09 -7.48 24.64
CA GLU A 215 -0.31 -7.47 23.38
C GLU A 215 1.10 -8.08 23.53
N HIS A 216 1.73 -7.95 24.69
CA HIS A 216 3.08 -8.47 24.95
C HIS A 216 3.08 -10.00 25.10
N ILE A 217 2.10 -10.59 25.78
CA ILE A 217 1.89 -12.05 25.85
C ILE A 217 1.68 -12.59 24.44
N LEU A 218 0.76 -11.97 23.69
CA LEU A 218 0.43 -12.39 22.32
C LEU A 218 1.64 -12.28 21.39
N ALA A 219 2.45 -11.21 21.51
CA ALA A 219 3.65 -11.03 20.71
C ALA A 219 4.79 -12.01 21.03
N VAL A 220 4.90 -12.52 22.26
CA VAL A 220 5.83 -13.63 22.60
C VAL A 220 5.34 -14.94 21.97
N ILE A 221 4.04 -15.22 22.03
CA ILE A 221 3.44 -16.41 21.42
C ILE A 221 3.58 -16.38 19.89
N SER A 222 3.37 -15.22 19.26
CA SER A 222 3.60 -15.01 17.82
C SER A 222 5.05 -15.27 17.43
N ALA A 223 6.02 -14.77 18.22
CA ALA A 223 7.44 -15.02 17.98
C ALA A 223 7.77 -16.52 18.09
N LEU A 224 7.21 -17.21 19.08
CA LEU A 224 7.40 -18.66 19.24
C LEU A 224 6.79 -19.46 18.08
N PHE A 225 5.57 -19.14 17.64
CA PHE A 225 4.99 -19.75 16.43
C PHE A 225 5.90 -19.57 15.21
N LEU A 226 6.31 -18.33 14.92
CA LEU A 226 7.15 -18.03 13.75
C LEU A 226 8.54 -18.66 13.82
N LYS A 227 9.13 -18.78 15.02
CA LYS A 227 10.41 -19.45 15.26
C LYS A 227 10.32 -20.97 15.06
N LEU A 228 9.27 -21.61 15.58
CA LEU A 228 9.05 -23.06 15.43
C LEU A 228 8.56 -23.47 14.04
N GLY A 229 7.97 -22.55 13.28
CA GLY A 229 7.42 -22.83 11.95
C GLY A 229 6.46 -24.02 11.97
N LYS A 230 6.74 -25.02 11.12
CA LYS A 230 5.90 -26.21 10.95
C LYS A 230 5.72 -27.02 12.23
N SER A 231 6.79 -27.23 13.00
CA SER A 231 6.77 -28.07 14.20
C SER A 231 5.92 -27.46 15.33
N SER A 232 5.46 -26.21 15.20
CA SER A 232 4.40 -25.61 16.03
C SER A 232 3.17 -26.50 16.20
N HIS A 233 2.77 -27.28 15.18
CA HIS A 233 1.57 -28.12 15.28
C HIS A 233 1.71 -29.25 16.32
N ILE A 234 2.95 -29.64 16.66
CA ILE A 234 3.27 -30.66 17.67
C ILE A 234 3.22 -30.03 19.07
N TYR A 235 3.94 -28.92 19.26
CA TYR A 235 4.20 -28.36 20.59
C TYR A 235 3.18 -27.31 21.06
N MET A 236 2.54 -26.58 20.15
CA MET A 236 1.70 -25.40 20.48
C MET A 236 0.19 -25.66 20.35
N GLY A 237 -0.26 -26.89 20.11
CA GLY A 237 -1.68 -27.22 19.91
C GLY A 237 -2.58 -26.83 21.10
N SER A 238 -2.11 -27.04 22.33
CA SER A 238 -2.81 -26.63 23.57
C SER A 238 -2.94 -25.11 23.71
N VAL A 239 -1.88 -24.37 23.36
CA VAL A 239 -1.87 -22.89 23.30
C VAL A 239 -2.85 -22.40 22.24
N LEU A 240 -2.83 -22.98 21.04
CA LEU A 240 -3.72 -22.65 19.92
C LEU A 240 -5.20 -22.85 20.29
N LEU A 241 -5.55 -23.98 20.91
CA LEU A 241 -6.91 -24.25 21.40
C LEU A 241 -7.35 -23.21 22.45
N LYS A 242 -6.45 -22.78 23.35
CA LYS A 242 -6.75 -21.76 24.36
C LYS A 242 -6.95 -20.37 23.74
N LEU A 243 -6.20 -20.00 22.70
CA LEU A 243 -6.41 -18.76 21.93
C LEU A 243 -7.75 -18.78 21.17
N ALA A 244 -8.11 -19.92 20.57
CA ALA A 244 -9.40 -20.13 19.89
C ALA A 244 -10.60 -20.01 20.85
N ALA A 245 -10.44 -20.45 22.11
CA ALA A 245 -11.45 -20.27 23.15
C ALA A 245 -11.70 -18.77 23.46
N PHE A 246 -10.64 -17.94 23.49
CA PHE A 246 -10.81 -16.49 23.63
C PHE A 246 -11.47 -15.86 22.40
N MET A 247 -11.06 -16.22 21.18
CA MET A 247 -11.71 -15.75 19.93
C MET A 247 -13.21 -16.09 19.87
N THR A 248 -13.59 -17.27 20.38
CA THR A 248 -14.98 -17.69 20.42
C THR A 248 -15.77 -16.92 21.49
N ALA A 249 -15.19 -16.68 22.66
CA ALA A 249 -15.81 -15.91 23.75
C ALA A 249 -15.94 -14.40 23.45
N THR A 250 -15.09 -13.83 22.60
CA THR A 250 -15.15 -12.41 22.21
C THR A 250 -16.10 -12.11 21.06
N SER A 251 -16.62 -13.13 20.38
CA SER A 251 -17.42 -13.02 19.14
C SER A 251 -18.70 -12.15 19.21
N GLY A 252 -19.13 -11.73 20.39
CA GLY A 252 -20.26 -10.80 20.60
C GLY A 252 -19.90 -9.42 21.18
N ASN A 253 -18.63 -9.09 21.41
CA ASN A 253 -18.22 -7.84 22.10
C ASN A 253 -17.18 -7.01 21.32
N THR A 254 -17.30 -5.68 21.39
CA THR A 254 -16.47 -4.72 20.66
C THR A 254 -15.11 -4.44 21.34
N TYR A 255 -14.38 -5.49 21.73
CA TYR A 255 -13.01 -5.38 22.21
C TYR A 255 -12.01 -5.33 21.06
N ASP A 256 -10.82 -4.75 21.28
CA ASP A 256 -9.75 -4.80 20.30
C ASP A 256 -9.12 -6.21 20.24
N VAL A 257 -9.67 -7.04 19.36
CA VAL A 257 -9.19 -8.39 19.09
C VAL A 257 -8.01 -8.43 18.10
N LYS A 258 -7.53 -7.27 17.62
CA LYS A 258 -6.50 -7.19 16.56
C LYS A 258 -5.23 -7.97 16.90
N HIS A 259 -4.69 -7.81 18.10
CA HIS A 259 -3.48 -8.53 18.53
C HIS A 259 -3.71 -10.04 18.69
N LEU A 260 -4.93 -10.48 19.01
CA LEU A 260 -5.29 -11.89 19.07
C LEU A 260 -5.42 -12.47 17.65
N GLN A 261 -5.97 -11.71 16.70
CA GLN A 261 -6.01 -12.05 15.28
C GLN A 261 -4.61 -12.11 14.66
N GLU A 262 -3.73 -11.15 14.99
CA GLU A 262 -2.31 -11.15 14.60
C GLU A 262 -1.55 -12.39 15.16
N CYS A 263 -1.88 -12.83 16.37
CA CYS A 263 -1.31 -14.02 16.99
C CYS A 263 -1.79 -15.32 16.32
N MET A 264 -3.10 -15.44 16.08
CA MET A 264 -3.66 -16.54 15.29
C MET A 264 -3.13 -16.54 13.84
N GLY A 265 -2.93 -15.36 13.24
CA GLY A 265 -2.30 -15.19 11.93
C GLY A 265 -0.84 -15.64 11.90
N SER A 266 -0.09 -15.39 12.97
CA SER A 266 1.27 -15.89 13.15
C SER A 266 1.31 -17.42 13.22
N ALA A 267 0.32 -18.06 13.85
CA ALA A 267 0.15 -19.51 13.82
C ALA A 267 -0.17 -20.03 12.40
N VAL A 268 -1.06 -19.37 11.65
CA VAL A 268 -1.37 -19.70 10.25
C VAL A 268 -0.12 -19.62 9.35
N ILE A 269 0.72 -18.60 9.51
CA ILE A 269 1.99 -18.46 8.76
C ILE A 269 2.97 -19.59 9.12
N ALA A 270 3.03 -19.97 10.40
CA ALA A 270 3.99 -20.94 10.91
C ALA A 270 3.68 -22.39 10.49
N MET A 271 2.49 -22.91 10.81
CA MET A 271 2.13 -24.31 10.58
C MET A 271 1.34 -24.55 9.28
N GLY A 272 0.90 -23.48 8.62
CA GLY A 272 0.02 -23.54 7.45
C GLY A 272 -1.45 -23.78 7.83
N PRO A 273 -2.39 -23.47 6.92
CA PRO A 273 -3.82 -23.69 7.16
C PRO A 273 -4.18 -25.17 7.27
N GLU A 274 -3.41 -26.05 6.64
CA GLU A 274 -3.58 -27.50 6.68
C GLU A 274 -3.54 -28.01 8.13
N LYS A 275 -2.42 -27.82 8.84
CA LYS A 275 -2.25 -28.25 10.23
C LYS A 275 -3.06 -27.45 11.25
N LEU A 276 -3.43 -26.21 10.93
CA LEU A 276 -4.29 -25.43 11.79
C LEU A 276 -5.75 -25.89 11.73
N LEU A 277 -6.25 -26.30 10.56
CA LEU A 277 -7.61 -26.83 10.38
C LEU A 277 -7.76 -28.28 10.85
N ASP A 278 -6.68 -29.08 10.88
CA ASP A 278 -6.63 -30.37 11.59
C ASP A 278 -6.99 -30.21 13.09
N ILE A 279 -6.58 -29.09 13.71
CA ILE A 279 -6.79 -28.80 15.15
C ILE A 279 -8.06 -27.97 15.40
N LEU A 280 -8.36 -27.02 14.50
CA LEU A 280 -9.49 -26.09 14.58
C LEU A 280 -10.36 -26.18 13.32
N PRO A 281 -11.08 -27.29 13.11
CA PRO A 281 -11.94 -27.45 11.94
C PRO A 281 -13.04 -26.39 11.92
N ILE A 282 -13.33 -25.87 10.74
CA ILE A 282 -14.52 -25.04 10.46
C ILE A 282 -15.62 -26.01 10.02
N SER A 283 -16.70 -26.15 10.81
CA SER A 283 -17.73 -27.17 10.59
C SER A 283 -19.15 -26.68 10.82
N LEU A 284 -20.09 -27.25 10.07
CA LEU A 284 -21.53 -27.06 10.25
C LEU A 284 -22.04 -27.86 11.46
N VAL A 285 -22.61 -27.19 12.45
CA VAL A 285 -23.24 -27.83 13.61
C VAL A 285 -24.69 -28.17 13.25
N ALA A 286 -24.92 -29.45 12.91
CA ALA A 286 -26.14 -29.92 12.26
C ALA A 286 -27.46 -29.62 13.00
N ASN A 287 -27.44 -29.46 14.32
CA ASN A 287 -28.64 -29.21 15.13
C ASN A 287 -29.04 -27.73 15.19
N ASP A 288 -28.07 -26.80 15.17
CA ASP A 288 -28.30 -25.38 15.49
C ASP A 288 -28.21 -24.44 14.27
N GLN A 289 -27.81 -24.97 13.10
CA GLN A 289 -27.54 -24.18 11.87
C GLN A 289 -26.41 -23.15 12.04
N THR A 290 -25.56 -23.33 13.06
CA THR A 290 -24.38 -22.52 13.37
C THR A 290 -23.11 -23.11 12.76
N CYS A 291 -22.09 -22.27 12.58
CA CYS A 291 -20.79 -22.65 12.04
C CYS A 291 -19.70 -22.52 13.11
N SER A 292 -19.00 -23.61 13.41
CA SER A 292 -17.87 -23.60 14.33
C SER A 292 -16.67 -22.86 13.71
N ASN A 293 -15.93 -22.11 14.54
CA ASN A 293 -14.69 -21.42 14.14
C ASN A 293 -14.83 -20.48 12.91
N SER A 294 -16.03 -20.00 12.56
CA SER A 294 -16.24 -19.15 11.37
C SER A 294 -15.44 -17.84 11.37
N TRP A 295 -15.09 -17.34 12.56
CA TRP A 295 -14.16 -16.22 12.78
C TRP A 295 -12.76 -16.45 12.22
N LEU A 296 -12.39 -17.70 11.90
CA LEU A 296 -11.10 -18.06 11.32
C LEU A 296 -11.01 -17.70 9.82
N ILE A 297 -12.15 -17.60 9.11
CA ILE A 297 -12.18 -17.27 7.67
C ILE A 297 -11.46 -15.94 7.34
N PRO A 298 -11.75 -14.79 7.99
CA PRO A 298 -11.00 -13.55 7.73
C PRO A 298 -9.51 -13.66 8.07
N ILE A 299 -9.14 -14.38 9.12
CA ILE A 299 -7.73 -14.61 9.51
C ILE A 299 -7.02 -15.43 8.43
N LEU A 300 -7.64 -16.48 7.90
CA LEU A 300 -7.08 -17.25 6.78
C LEU A 300 -6.95 -16.38 5.51
N LYS A 301 -7.92 -15.50 5.23
CA LYS A 301 -7.85 -14.57 4.08
C LYS A 301 -6.67 -13.60 4.18
N GLU A 302 -6.34 -13.15 5.38
CA GLU A 302 -5.18 -12.27 5.60
C GLU A 302 -3.85 -13.03 5.63
N TYR A 303 -3.75 -14.11 6.42
CA TYR A 303 -2.46 -14.69 6.81
C TYR A 303 -2.02 -15.97 6.07
N VAL A 304 -2.86 -16.63 5.27
CA VAL A 304 -2.40 -17.82 4.49
C VAL A 304 -1.39 -17.41 3.41
N ALA A 305 -0.26 -18.13 3.39
CA ALA A 305 0.73 -18.16 2.31
C ALA A 305 1.46 -19.52 2.30
N GLY A 306 2.07 -19.92 1.17
CA GLY A 306 2.90 -21.13 1.05
C GLY A 306 2.14 -22.47 0.96
N SER A 307 0.85 -22.48 1.26
CA SER A 307 -0.06 -23.64 1.31
C SER A 307 -0.24 -24.37 -0.03
N SER A 308 -0.82 -25.57 0.01
CA SER A 308 -1.19 -26.38 -1.16
C SER A 308 -2.47 -25.87 -1.86
N LEU A 309 -2.42 -25.70 -3.19
CA LEU A 309 -3.64 -25.54 -4.00
C LEU A 309 -4.48 -26.82 -4.02
N GLY A 310 -3.86 -27.99 -3.87
CA GLY A 310 -4.54 -29.25 -3.62
C GLY A 310 -5.44 -29.19 -2.38
N PHE A 311 -4.92 -28.73 -1.25
CA PHE A 311 -5.71 -28.59 -0.02
C PHE A 311 -6.94 -27.70 -0.21
N PHE A 312 -6.81 -26.58 -0.94
CA PHE A 312 -7.96 -25.71 -1.27
C PHE A 312 -9.04 -26.47 -2.05
N ILE A 313 -8.65 -27.22 -3.09
CA ILE A 313 -9.58 -28.01 -3.93
C ILE A 313 -10.22 -29.15 -3.13
N GLU A 314 -9.44 -29.82 -2.28
CA GLU A 314 -9.84 -31.06 -1.61
C GLU A 314 -10.58 -30.84 -0.27
N ASN A 315 -10.45 -29.66 0.36
CA ASN A 315 -11.06 -29.38 1.67
C ASN A 315 -11.89 -28.08 1.69
N VAL A 316 -11.33 -26.96 1.19
CA VAL A 316 -11.98 -25.64 1.29
C VAL A 316 -13.16 -25.50 0.32
N VAL A 317 -13.07 -26.11 -0.86
CA VAL A 317 -14.15 -26.09 -1.86
C VAL A 317 -15.35 -26.95 -1.43
N PRO A 318 -15.20 -28.22 -1.00
CA PRO A 318 -16.32 -28.99 -0.44
C PRO A 318 -16.98 -28.31 0.77
N LEU A 319 -16.19 -27.64 1.62
CA LEU A 319 -16.74 -26.83 2.72
C LEU A 319 -17.60 -25.66 2.20
N ALA A 320 -17.11 -24.91 1.20
CA ALA A 320 -17.86 -23.83 0.57
C ALA A 320 -19.17 -24.32 -0.09
N ASP A 321 -19.12 -25.46 -0.78
CA ASP A 321 -20.28 -26.08 -1.41
C ASP A 321 -21.29 -26.57 -0.35
N SER A 322 -20.83 -27.11 0.79
CA SER A 322 -21.71 -27.52 1.90
C SER A 322 -22.46 -26.33 2.54
N PHE A 323 -21.79 -25.19 2.75
CA PHE A 323 -22.44 -23.95 3.18
C PHE A 323 -23.46 -23.47 2.14
N GLN A 324 -23.13 -23.55 0.85
CA GLN A 324 -24.05 -23.16 -0.22
C GLN A 324 -25.27 -24.09 -0.31
N GLU A 325 -25.12 -25.39 -0.08
CA GLU A 325 -26.25 -26.32 -0.02
C GLU A 325 -27.16 -26.08 1.18
N GLU A 326 -26.61 -25.94 2.40
CA GLU A 326 -27.43 -25.70 3.59
C GLU A 326 -28.14 -24.33 3.53
N SER A 327 -27.49 -23.29 2.99
CA SER A 327 -28.14 -21.98 2.80
C SER A 327 -29.44 -22.04 1.97
N GLN A 328 -29.57 -23.03 1.07
CA GLN A 328 -30.77 -23.25 0.25
C GLN A 328 -31.86 -24.08 0.97
N LYS A 329 -31.51 -24.79 2.05
CA LYS A 329 -32.41 -25.63 2.86
C LYS A 329 -33.01 -24.84 4.04
N VAL A 330 -32.31 -23.81 4.53
CA VAL A 330 -32.73 -22.97 5.66
C VAL A 330 -33.91 -22.05 5.31
N LYS A 331 -34.97 -22.09 6.13
CA LYS A 331 -36.19 -21.27 5.97
C LYS A 331 -36.13 -19.89 6.64
N LYS A 332 -35.12 -19.61 7.46
CA LYS A 332 -34.90 -18.32 8.13
C LYS A 332 -33.94 -17.48 7.28
N SER A 333 -34.35 -16.30 6.81
CA SER A 333 -33.53 -15.47 5.92
C SER A 333 -32.13 -15.18 6.48
N VAL A 334 -32.04 -14.71 7.73
CA VAL A 334 -30.78 -14.29 8.36
C VAL A 334 -29.74 -15.43 8.39
N SER A 335 -30.12 -16.63 8.82
CA SER A 335 -29.20 -17.78 8.86
C SER A 335 -28.85 -18.27 7.45
N GLY A 336 -29.76 -18.17 6.48
CA GLY A 336 -29.43 -18.43 5.06
C GLY A 336 -28.41 -17.43 4.50
N GLU A 337 -28.55 -16.14 4.83
CA GLU A 337 -27.63 -15.07 4.45
C GLU A 337 -26.24 -15.23 5.12
N GLU A 338 -26.18 -15.64 6.39
CA GLU A 338 -24.93 -15.96 7.11
C GLU A 338 -24.20 -17.17 6.49
N LEU A 339 -24.91 -18.26 6.19
CA LEU A 339 -24.34 -19.42 5.50
C LEU A 339 -23.85 -19.06 4.08
N GLN A 340 -24.59 -18.21 3.35
CA GLN A 340 -24.15 -17.70 2.05
C GLN A 340 -22.92 -16.79 2.17
N ALA A 341 -22.78 -16.03 3.27
CA ALA A 341 -21.59 -15.24 3.56
C ALA A 341 -20.38 -16.14 3.89
N TYR A 342 -20.56 -17.27 4.58
CA TYR A 342 -19.49 -18.25 4.80
C TYR A 342 -19.06 -18.95 3.51
N ALA A 343 -20.01 -19.39 2.66
CA ALA A 343 -19.70 -19.93 1.33
C ALA A 343 -18.89 -18.93 0.48
N SER A 344 -19.30 -17.66 0.51
CA SER A 344 -18.58 -16.55 -0.14
C SER A 344 -17.20 -16.31 0.47
N GLY A 345 -17.08 -16.42 1.80
CA GLY A 345 -15.83 -16.29 2.54
C GLY A 345 -14.81 -17.37 2.21
N CYS A 346 -15.23 -18.64 2.11
CA CYS A 346 -14.38 -19.77 1.72
C CYS A 346 -13.84 -19.61 0.29
N TRP A 347 -14.68 -19.25 -0.69
CA TRP A 347 -14.19 -18.88 -2.03
C TRP A 347 -13.30 -17.64 -2.01
N GLY A 348 -13.58 -16.72 -1.09
CA GLY A 348 -12.74 -15.57 -0.77
C GLY A 348 -11.35 -15.91 -0.20
N LEU A 349 -11.07 -17.16 0.17
CA LEU A 349 -9.72 -17.62 0.55
C LEU A 349 -8.84 -17.94 -0.66
N LEU A 350 -9.39 -18.14 -1.86
CA LEU A 350 -8.62 -18.55 -3.04
C LEU A 350 -7.42 -17.62 -3.35
N PRO A 351 -7.53 -16.27 -3.28
CA PRO A 351 -6.37 -15.37 -3.40
C PRO A 351 -5.29 -15.61 -2.33
N ALA A 352 -5.65 -16.01 -1.12
CA ALA A 352 -4.72 -16.27 -0.03
C ALA A 352 -3.96 -17.59 -0.24
N PHE A 353 -4.66 -18.67 -0.61
CA PHE A 353 -4.03 -19.93 -1.05
C PHE A 353 -3.16 -19.74 -2.31
N CYS A 354 -3.43 -18.73 -3.13
CA CYS A 354 -2.57 -18.35 -4.25
C CYS A 354 -1.32 -17.52 -3.88
N ARG A 355 -1.08 -17.16 -2.61
CA ARG A 355 0.19 -16.52 -2.18
C ARG A 355 1.31 -17.57 -2.05
N TYR A 356 2.26 -17.56 -2.98
CA TYR A 356 3.43 -18.47 -3.01
C TYR A 356 3.16 -20.00 -2.86
N PRO A 357 2.07 -20.59 -3.40
CA PRO A 357 1.72 -21.99 -3.18
C PRO A 357 2.78 -22.99 -3.66
N SER A 358 3.01 -24.01 -2.83
CA SER A 358 4.07 -25.01 -2.96
C SER A 358 3.93 -25.95 -4.18
N ASP A 359 2.71 -26.14 -4.69
CA ASP A 359 2.34 -27.23 -5.60
C ASP A 359 1.70 -26.79 -6.93
N THR A 360 1.78 -25.51 -7.30
CA THR A 360 1.16 -24.96 -8.54
C THR A 360 1.43 -25.83 -9.77
N HIS A 361 2.70 -26.20 -10.00
CA HIS A 361 3.12 -27.05 -11.13
C HIS A 361 2.54 -28.48 -11.13
N LYS A 362 1.85 -28.92 -10.07
CA LYS A 362 1.14 -30.21 -9.96
C LYS A 362 -0.38 -30.03 -9.99
N LYS A 363 -0.93 -29.14 -9.17
CA LYS A 363 -2.39 -29.04 -8.91
C LYS A 363 -3.10 -27.96 -9.75
N PHE A 364 -2.39 -27.07 -10.45
CA PHE A 364 -3.06 -25.96 -11.17
C PHE A 364 -4.02 -26.43 -12.27
N GLN A 365 -3.77 -27.55 -12.95
CA GLN A 365 -4.71 -28.08 -13.94
C GLN A 365 -6.01 -28.62 -13.29
N SER A 366 -5.95 -29.14 -12.05
CA SER A 366 -7.15 -29.49 -11.29
C SER A 366 -7.92 -28.25 -10.89
N LEU A 367 -7.21 -27.18 -10.47
CA LEU A 367 -7.81 -25.88 -10.17
C LEU A 367 -8.48 -25.28 -11.42
N GLU A 368 -7.80 -25.26 -12.57
CA GLU A 368 -8.32 -24.77 -13.86
C GLU A 368 -9.68 -25.40 -14.21
N ARG A 369 -9.79 -26.73 -14.10
CA ARG A 369 -11.02 -27.49 -14.38
C ARG A 369 -12.19 -27.10 -13.46
N LEU A 370 -11.89 -26.75 -12.20
CA LEU A 370 -12.87 -26.24 -11.23
C LEU A 370 -13.26 -24.78 -11.51
N LEU A 371 -12.28 -23.92 -11.83
CA LEU A 371 -12.50 -22.49 -12.06
C LEU A 371 -13.29 -22.20 -13.34
N ILE A 372 -13.06 -22.95 -14.42
CA ILE A 372 -13.67 -22.71 -15.73
C ILE A 372 -15.21 -22.71 -15.69
N PRO A 373 -15.90 -23.69 -15.08
CA PRO A 373 -17.35 -23.65 -14.86
C PRO A 373 -17.82 -22.39 -14.10
N CYS A 374 -17.12 -22.01 -13.03
CA CYS A 374 -17.47 -20.86 -12.20
C CYS A 374 -17.33 -19.53 -12.96
N ILE A 375 -16.24 -19.36 -13.72
CA ILE A 375 -16.02 -18.22 -14.62
C ILE A 375 -17.12 -18.16 -15.68
N ARG A 376 -17.46 -19.29 -16.32
CA ARG A 376 -18.47 -19.35 -17.40
C ARG A 376 -19.90 -19.03 -16.92
N LYS A 377 -20.19 -19.19 -15.63
CA LYS A 377 -21.49 -18.91 -14.98
C LYS A 377 -21.65 -17.47 -14.43
N ASP A 378 -20.60 -16.66 -14.36
CA ASP A 378 -20.57 -15.38 -13.62
C ASP A 378 -20.96 -15.52 -12.12
N ALA A 379 -20.38 -16.54 -11.47
CA ALA A 379 -20.58 -16.81 -10.06
C ALA A 379 -20.13 -15.63 -9.16
N PHE A 380 -20.57 -15.61 -7.89
CA PHE A 380 -20.22 -14.57 -6.91
C PHE A 380 -18.69 -14.41 -6.79
N MET A 381 -18.00 -15.53 -6.62
CA MET A 381 -16.53 -15.74 -6.56
C MET A 381 -15.70 -15.22 -7.75
N LEU A 382 -16.30 -14.69 -8.84
CA LEU A 382 -15.55 -14.31 -10.04
C LEU A 382 -14.46 -13.24 -9.78
N GLU A 383 -14.67 -12.36 -8.79
CA GLU A 383 -13.68 -11.34 -8.42
C GLU A 383 -12.46 -11.97 -7.73
N ASP A 384 -12.68 -12.84 -6.73
CA ASP A 384 -11.60 -13.59 -6.06
C ASP A 384 -10.85 -14.52 -7.03
N ILE A 385 -11.55 -15.20 -7.94
CA ILE A 385 -10.91 -16.02 -9.00
C ILE A 385 -10.00 -15.16 -9.89
N ALA A 386 -10.48 -13.98 -10.31
CA ALA A 386 -9.70 -13.08 -11.15
C ALA A 386 -8.47 -12.52 -10.43
N ILE A 387 -8.59 -12.17 -9.13
CA ILE A 387 -7.47 -11.72 -8.29
C ILE A 387 -6.44 -12.85 -8.10
N ALA A 388 -6.90 -14.08 -7.84
CA ALA A 388 -6.05 -15.25 -7.65
C ALA A 388 -5.21 -15.58 -8.90
N ILE A 389 -5.80 -15.51 -10.10
CA ILE A 389 -5.08 -15.69 -11.37
C ILE A 389 -4.04 -14.58 -11.58
N GLN A 390 -4.37 -13.31 -11.29
CA GLN A 390 -3.38 -12.23 -11.37
C GLN A 390 -2.20 -12.46 -10.43
N LEU A 391 -2.46 -12.82 -9.18
CA LEU A 391 -1.42 -13.06 -8.16
C LEU A 391 -0.48 -14.19 -8.58
N LEU A 392 -1.03 -15.33 -9.01
CA LEU A 392 -0.25 -16.46 -9.51
C LEU A 392 0.68 -16.05 -10.66
N VAL A 393 0.22 -15.25 -11.61
CA VAL A 393 1.07 -14.79 -12.71
C VAL A 393 2.13 -13.79 -12.24
N LYS A 394 1.72 -12.69 -11.58
CA LYS A 394 2.60 -11.59 -11.16
C LYS A 394 3.73 -12.10 -10.25
N GLN A 395 3.43 -12.89 -9.21
CA GLN A 395 4.43 -13.39 -8.28
C GLN A 395 5.42 -14.38 -8.93
N ASN A 396 4.99 -15.13 -9.94
CA ASN A 396 5.90 -16.00 -10.67
C ASN A 396 6.79 -15.22 -11.66
N ARG A 397 6.25 -14.16 -12.29
CA ARG A 397 7.01 -13.30 -13.22
C ARG A 397 8.04 -12.41 -12.51
N SER A 398 7.75 -11.91 -11.30
CA SER A 398 8.71 -11.11 -10.53
C SER A 398 9.95 -11.91 -10.10
N PHE A 399 9.80 -13.18 -9.70
CA PHE A 399 10.93 -14.07 -9.40
C PHE A 399 11.80 -14.37 -10.64
N LEU A 400 11.24 -14.29 -11.84
CA LEU A 400 11.98 -14.39 -13.11
C LEU A 400 12.60 -13.04 -13.55
N GLY A 401 12.43 -11.97 -12.78
CA GLY A 401 13.00 -10.64 -13.05
C GLY A 401 12.20 -9.79 -14.05
N ALA A 402 10.98 -10.20 -14.41
CA ALA A 402 10.20 -9.52 -15.46
C ALA A 402 9.36 -8.34 -14.95
N GLU A 403 9.03 -8.29 -13.66
CA GLU A 403 8.17 -7.28 -13.02
C GLU A 403 8.68 -6.96 -11.61
N GLN A 404 8.67 -5.69 -11.21
CA GLN A 404 8.79 -5.32 -9.79
C GLN A 404 7.50 -5.70 -9.06
N CYS A 405 7.62 -6.16 -7.82
CA CYS A 405 6.48 -6.56 -6.98
C CYS A 405 6.20 -5.47 -5.94
N ASP A 406 4.93 -5.16 -5.68
CA ASP A 406 4.52 -4.18 -4.67
C ASP A 406 4.99 -4.59 -3.24
N ASP A 407 5.23 -3.59 -2.38
CA ASP A 407 5.90 -3.74 -1.07
C ASP A 407 5.26 -4.76 -0.11
N GLU A 408 3.99 -5.10 -0.29
CA GLU A 408 3.29 -6.16 0.47
C GLU A 408 4.01 -7.52 0.43
N ALA A 409 4.86 -7.74 -0.58
CA ALA A 409 5.74 -8.91 -0.66
C ALA A 409 6.80 -9.01 0.46
N LEU A 410 6.89 -8.05 1.39
CA LEU A 410 7.79 -8.12 2.56
C LEU A 410 7.18 -8.83 3.78
N LYS A 411 5.85 -9.01 3.86
CA LYS A 411 5.16 -9.53 5.06
C LYS A 411 5.29 -11.05 5.29
N PHE A 412 5.65 -11.82 4.28
CA PHE A 412 5.59 -13.29 4.30
C PHE A 412 6.96 -13.94 4.03
N PRO A 413 7.38 -14.97 4.81
CA PRO A 413 8.63 -15.69 4.56
C PRO A 413 8.66 -16.35 3.18
N LYS A 414 9.57 -15.92 2.30
CA LYS A 414 9.70 -16.42 0.90
C LYS A 414 10.38 -17.80 0.79
N LEU A 415 10.61 -18.49 1.90
CA LEU A 415 11.53 -19.64 2.05
C LEU A 415 11.39 -20.74 0.97
N SER A 416 10.17 -21.05 0.53
CA SER A 416 9.94 -22.12 -0.45
C SER A 416 10.02 -21.67 -1.92
N TYR A 417 10.04 -20.37 -2.21
CA TYR A 417 9.86 -19.85 -3.57
C TYR A 417 11.21 -19.55 -4.24
N SER A 418 11.54 -20.28 -5.30
CA SER A 418 12.81 -20.17 -6.03
C SER A 418 12.58 -19.93 -7.53
N LYS A 419 13.58 -19.39 -8.24
CA LYS A 419 13.52 -19.25 -9.71
C LYS A 419 13.19 -20.57 -10.41
N LYS A 420 13.72 -21.69 -9.92
CA LYS A 420 13.45 -23.06 -10.42
C LYS A 420 11.99 -23.48 -10.21
N ALA A 421 11.38 -23.11 -9.09
CA ALA A 421 9.94 -23.31 -8.85
C ALA A 421 9.10 -22.39 -9.76
N ALA A 422 9.45 -21.11 -9.85
CA ALA A 422 8.74 -20.14 -10.70
C ALA A 422 8.69 -20.57 -12.17
N THR A 423 9.80 -21.06 -12.75
CA THR A 423 9.83 -21.59 -14.12
C THR A 423 8.91 -22.81 -14.31
N LYS A 424 8.84 -23.72 -13.33
CA LYS A 424 7.90 -24.87 -13.37
C LYS A 424 6.45 -24.39 -13.29
N ASN A 425 6.17 -23.45 -12.39
CA ASN A 425 4.84 -22.92 -12.15
C ASN A 425 4.32 -22.13 -13.37
N ILE A 426 5.15 -21.27 -14.00
CA ILE A 426 4.81 -20.61 -15.27
C ILE A 426 4.48 -21.60 -16.38
N LYS A 427 5.23 -22.70 -16.53
CA LYS A 427 4.94 -23.72 -17.56
C LYS A 427 3.56 -24.37 -17.37
N ALA A 428 3.17 -24.66 -16.13
CA ALA A 428 1.83 -25.19 -15.83
C ALA A 428 0.72 -24.15 -16.00
N LEU A 429 0.97 -22.89 -15.61
CA LEU A 429 0.03 -21.78 -15.86
C LEU A 429 -0.18 -21.55 -17.37
N ALA A 430 0.89 -21.61 -18.16
CA ALA A 430 0.89 -21.39 -19.61
C ALA A 430 0.13 -22.51 -20.36
N SER A 431 0.31 -23.79 -20.00
CA SER A 431 -0.42 -24.90 -20.63
C SER A 431 -1.94 -24.84 -20.41
N CYS A 432 -2.39 -24.16 -19.35
CA CYS A 432 -3.79 -23.94 -19.01
C CYS A 432 -4.32 -22.57 -19.50
N SER A 433 -3.47 -21.73 -20.08
CA SER A 433 -3.79 -20.32 -20.37
C SER A 433 -4.85 -20.14 -21.46
N GLU A 434 -4.86 -20.99 -22.51
CA GLU A 434 -5.80 -20.86 -23.64
C GLU A 434 -7.27 -21.00 -23.18
N GLU A 435 -7.60 -21.98 -22.35
CA GLU A 435 -8.98 -22.22 -21.90
C GLU A 435 -9.44 -21.22 -20.82
N LEU A 436 -8.55 -20.79 -19.93
CA LEU A 436 -8.83 -19.69 -18.99
C LEU A 436 -9.07 -18.37 -19.74
N LEU A 437 -8.23 -18.04 -20.74
CA LEU A 437 -8.38 -16.84 -21.55
C LEU A 437 -9.67 -16.88 -22.39
N LYS A 438 -10.05 -18.04 -22.95
CA LYS A 438 -11.38 -18.25 -23.57
C LYS A 438 -12.54 -18.08 -22.56
N ALA A 439 -12.39 -18.55 -21.32
CA ALA A 439 -13.42 -18.43 -20.30
C ALA A 439 -13.64 -16.96 -19.88
N PHE A 440 -12.56 -16.25 -19.53
CA PHE A 440 -12.64 -14.84 -19.15
C PHE A 440 -13.11 -13.93 -20.31
N THR A 441 -12.57 -14.09 -21.54
CA THR A 441 -13.06 -13.32 -22.71
C THR A 441 -14.50 -13.65 -23.11
N LYS A 442 -15.06 -14.79 -22.68
CA LYS A 442 -16.48 -15.13 -22.86
C LYS A 442 -17.38 -14.51 -21.78
N VAL A 443 -16.88 -14.29 -20.56
CA VAL A 443 -17.64 -13.64 -19.47
C VAL A 443 -17.51 -12.11 -19.47
N PHE A 444 -16.39 -11.56 -19.98
CA PHE A 444 -16.09 -10.12 -20.07
C PHE A 444 -17.24 -9.26 -20.63
N PHE A 445 -17.94 -9.78 -21.65
CA PHE A 445 -19.06 -9.12 -22.33
C PHE A 445 -20.42 -9.26 -21.62
N LYS A 446 -20.47 -10.00 -20.50
CA LYS A 446 -21.65 -10.16 -19.64
C LYS A 446 -21.54 -9.39 -18.33
N VAL A 447 -20.35 -9.34 -17.74
CA VAL A 447 -20.13 -8.82 -16.38
C VAL A 447 -20.41 -7.32 -16.26
N SER A 448 -20.82 -6.95 -15.04
CA SER A 448 -20.97 -5.54 -14.63
C SER A 448 -19.66 -4.77 -14.74
N LYS A 449 -19.74 -3.43 -14.88
CA LYS A 449 -18.56 -2.56 -14.99
C LYS A 449 -17.61 -2.64 -13.78
N LYS A 450 -18.11 -3.05 -12.59
CA LYS A 450 -17.28 -3.32 -11.40
C LYS A 450 -16.46 -4.60 -11.59
N LYS A 451 -17.14 -5.75 -11.73
CA LYS A 451 -16.53 -7.08 -11.98
C LYS A 451 -15.53 -7.07 -13.13
N ARG A 452 -15.82 -6.30 -14.19
CA ARG A 452 -14.98 -6.25 -15.39
C ARG A 452 -13.55 -5.79 -15.14
N VAL A 453 -13.28 -4.91 -14.17
CA VAL A 453 -11.90 -4.45 -13.89
C VAL A 453 -11.01 -5.64 -13.51
N PHE A 454 -11.46 -6.47 -12.56
CA PHE A 454 -10.73 -7.68 -12.16
C PHE A 454 -10.56 -8.67 -13.33
N VAL A 455 -11.61 -8.87 -14.13
CA VAL A 455 -11.56 -9.74 -15.33
C VAL A 455 -10.59 -9.19 -16.38
N LYS A 456 -10.52 -7.87 -16.56
CA LYS A 456 -9.60 -7.18 -17.49
C LYS A 456 -8.15 -7.39 -17.09
N ASP A 457 -7.84 -7.22 -15.81
CA ASP A 457 -6.49 -7.44 -15.30
C ASP A 457 -6.11 -8.93 -15.24
N ALA A 458 -7.07 -9.84 -15.01
CA ALA A 458 -6.84 -11.28 -15.15
C ALA A 458 -6.54 -11.69 -16.61
N ILE A 459 -7.26 -11.15 -17.58
CA ILE A 459 -6.97 -11.32 -19.01
C ILE A 459 -5.56 -10.82 -19.34
N LYS A 460 -5.22 -9.59 -18.91
CA LYS A 460 -3.89 -8.99 -19.09
C LYS A 460 -2.77 -9.85 -18.49
N CYS A 461 -2.98 -10.45 -17.32
CA CYS A 461 -2.02 -11.39 -16.73
C CYS A 461 -1.92 -12.69 -17.55
N LEU A 462 -3.03 -13.28 -17.98
CA LEU A 462 -3.00 -14.50 -18.81
C LEU A 462 -2.31 -14.27 -20.16
N THR A 463 -2.51 -13.12 -20.81
CA THR A 463 -1.84 -12.82 -22.08
C THR A 463 -0.31 -12.75 -21.96
N LEU A 464 0.23 -12.34 -20.80
CA LEU A 464 1.68 -12.35 -20.52
C LEU A 464 2.30 -13.75 -20.42
N ILE A 465 1.50 -14.82 -20.44
CA ILE A 465 1.92 -16.23 -20.43
C ILE A 465 1.27 -17.07 -21.54
N THR A 466 0.56 -16.45 -22.50
CA THR A 466 -0.09 -17.11 -23.63
C THR A 466 0.69 -16.82 -24.92
N GLU A 467 0.73 -17.75 -25.87
CA GLU A 467 1.36 -17.52 -27.17
C GLU A 467 0.61 -16.45 -28.01
N PRO A 468 1.30 -15.48 -28.66
CA PRO A 468 0.66 -14.42 -29.44
C PRO A 468 -0.32 -14.88 -30.53
N ALA A 469 -0.04 -16.01 -31.19
CA ALA A 469 -0.95 -16.60 -32.18
C ALA A 469 -2.29 -17.03 -31.56
N THR A 470 -2.25 -17.63 -30.37
CA THR A 470 -3.42 -18.05 -29.60
C THR A 470 -4.20 -16.84 -29.05
N ILE A 471 -3.50 -15.79 -28.63
CA ILE A 471 -4.09 -14.50 -28.27
C ILE A 471 -4.87 -13.91 -29.47
N LYS A 472 -4.24 -13.83 -30.65
CA LYS A 472 -4.85 -13.34 -31.91
C LYS A 472 -6.10 -14.13 -32.29
N LYS A 473 -6.02 -15.47 -32.23
CA LYS A 473 -7.13 -16.42 -32.44
C LYS A 473 -8.31 -16.16 -31.49
N ILE A 474 -8.06 -16.00 -30.19
CA ILE A 474 -9.11 -15.74 -29.19
C ILE A 474 -9.74 -14.35 -29.37
N PHE A 475 -8.94 -13.32 -29.64
CA PHE A 475 -9.44 -11.96 -29.89
C PHE A 475 -10.37 -11.92 -31.11
N ILE A 476 -9.94 -12.46 -32.25
CA ILE A 476 -10.76 -12.55 -33.47
C ILE A 476 -12.03 -13.38 -33.25
N SER A 477 -11.96 -14.47 -32.47
CA SER A 477 -13.16 -15.26 -32.10
C SER A 477 -14.17 -14.47 -31.25
N SER A 478 -13.71 -13.41 -30.59
CA SER A 478 -14.52 -12.54 -29.73
C SER A 478 -15.18 -11.40 -30.51
N LEU A 479 -14.49 -10.84 -31.51
CA LEU A 479 -15.06 -9.91 -32.50
C LEU A 479 -16.26 -10.53 -33.23
N LYS A 480 -16.03 -11.67 -33.89
CA LYS A 480 -17.06 -12.41 -34.67
C LYS A 480 -18.30 -12.76 -33.83
N ARG A 481 -18.09 -13.08 -32.55
CA ARG A 481 -19.15 -13.40 -31.57
C ARG A 481 -20.02 -12.19 -31.18
N LEU A 482 -19.52 -10.97 -31.36
CA LEU A 482 -20.24 -9.72 -31.10
C LEU A 482 -20.96 -9.19 -32.35
N GLU A 483 -20.34 -9.34 -33.52
CA GLU A 483 -20.89 -8.96 -34.83
C GLU A 483 -22.20 -9.68 -35.16
N GLN A 484 -22.32 -10.98 -34.86
CA GLN A 484 -23.46 -11.83 -35.24
C GLN A 484 -24.81 -11.57 -34.51
N LYS A 485 -24.99 -10.43 -33.81
CA LYS A 485 -26.20 -10.16 -32.98
C LYS A 485 -26.54 -8.66 -32.81
N VAL A 486 -26.98 -7.92 -33.84
CA VAL A 486 -27.11 -6.44 -33.70
C VAL A 486 -28.41 -5.83 -34.24
N SER A 487 -28.90 -4.86 -33.48
CA SER A 487 -29.78 -3.74 -33.85
C SER A 487 -29.06 -2.45 -33.43
N ALA A 488 -29.24 -1.32 -34.13
CA ALA A 488 -28.37 -0.14 -34.11
C ALA A 488 -27.75 0.24 -32.74
N ASP A 489 -28.53 0.53 -31.70
CA ASP A 489 -28.01 1.00 -30.40
C ASP A 489 -27.04 0.02 -29.71
N LYS A 490 -27.13 -1.27 -30.07
CA LYS A 490 -26.24 -2.33 -29.56
C LYS A 490 -24.90 -2.39 -30.31
N VAL A 491 -24.67 -1.57 -31.34
CA VAL A 491 -23.36 -1.43 -32.00
C VAL A 491 -22.39 -0.68 -31.08
N ASN A 492 -22.75 0.53 -30.64
CA ASN A 492 -21.81 1.44 -29.97
C ASN A 492 -21.35 0.92 -28.61
N ALA A 493 -22.28 0.38 -27.81
CA ALA A 493 -21.95 -0.30 -26.56
C ALA A 493 -20.98 -1.48 -26.76
N LYS A 494 -21.04 -2.19 -27.90
CA LYS A 494 -20.09 -3.27 -28.21
C LYS A 494 -18.73 -2.76 -28.68
N ARG A 495 -18.67 -1.67 -29.46
CA ARG A 495 -17.40 -1.04 -29.86
C ARG A 495 -16.58 -0.66 -28.63
N CYS A 496 -17.21 0.02 -27.66
CA CYS A 496 -16.62 0.29 -26.35
C CYS A 496 -16.11 -1.00 -25.66
N LEU A 497 -16.90 -2.08 -25.63
CA LEU A 497 -16.47 -3.35 -25.02
C LEU A 497 -15.31 -4.03 -25.77
N ILE A 498 -15.20 -3.86 -27.08
CA ILE A 498 -14.09 -4.40 -27.89
C ILE A 498 -12.79 -3.65 -27.60
N LEU A 499 -12.85 -2.33 -27.47
CA LEU A 499 -11.71 -1.48 -27.08
C LEU A 499 -11.27 -1.74 -25.63
N ASP A 500 -12.25 -1.85 -24.72
CA ASP A 500 -12.05 -2.24 -23.31
C ASP A 500 -11.34 -3.61 -23.21
N LEU A 501 -11.68 -4.58 -24.06
CA LEU A 501 -10.94 -5.85 -24.17
C LEU A 501 -9.56 -5.65 -24.81
N ALA A 502 -9.45 -4.95 -25.94
CA ALA A 502 -8.21 -4.78 -26.69
C ALA A 502 -7.10 -4.18 -25.81
N SER A 503 -7.42 -3.17 -25.00
CA SER A 503 -6.49 -2.53 -24.06
C SER A 503 -5.96 -3.45 -22.95
N SER A 504 -6.56 -4.63 -22.72
CA SER A 504 -5.99 -5.68 -21.87
C SER A 504 -5.05 -6.65 -22.59
N VAL A 505 -5.13 -6.72 -23.92
CA VAL A 505 -4.43 -7.69 -24.78
C VAL A 505 -3.15 -7.12 -25.40
N VAL A 506 -3.15 -5.82 -25.72
CA VAL A 506 -2.07 -5.10 -26.43
C VAL A 506 -0.65 -5.42 -25.91
N GLY A 507 -0.45 -5.49 -24.59
CA GLY A 507 0.86 -5.70 -23.97
C GLY A 507 1.54 -7.05 -24.20
N ALA A 508 0.88 -8.00 -24.88
CA ALA A 508 1.47 -9.27 -25.33
C ALA A 508 0.98 -9.66 -26.75
N ALA A 509 0.48 -8.69 -27.52
CA ALA A 509 0.00 -8.89 -28.88
C ALA A 509 1.16 -8.97 -29.89
N SER A 510 1.01 -9.76 -30.96
CA SER A 510 1.89 -9.64 -32.14
C SER A 510 1.59 -8.35 -32.91
N LEU A 511 2.55 -7.87 -33.72
CA LEU A 511 2.39 -6.62 -34.49
C LEU A 511 1.15 -6.64 -35.39
N ASP A 512 0.87 -7.77 -36.04
CA ASP A 512 -0.30 -8.03 -36.88
C ASP A 512 -1.62 -8.26 -36.11
N LEU A 513 -1.58 -8.35 -34.77
CA LEU A 513 -2.75 -8.17 -33.90
C LEU A 513 -2.88 -6.71 -33.45
N ILE A 514 -1.77 -6.01 -33.18
CA ILE A 514 -1.76 -4.57 -32.87
C ILE A 514 -2.29 -3.77 -34.06
N GLU A 515 -1.90 -4.10 -35.29
CA GLU A 515 -2.41 -3.48 -36.53
C GLU A 515 -3.92 -3.73 -36.73
N LEU A 516 -4.41 -4.93 -36.42
CA LEU A 516 -5.85 -5.23 -36.47
C LEU A 516 -6.63 -4.38 -35.43
N ILE A 517 -6.09 -4.24 -34.21
CA ILE A 517 -6.65 -3.38 -33.17
C ILE A 517 -6.58 -1.90 -33.58
N TYR A 518 -5.47 -1.46 -34.18
CA TYR A 518 -5.28 -0.08 -34.64
C TYR A 518 -6.26 0.29 -35.76
N ASN A 519 -6.50 -0.59 -36.73
CA ASN A 519 -7.52 -0.37 -37.76
C ASN A 519 -8.93 -0.22 -37.15
N PHE A 520 -9.24 -0.99 -36.11
CA PHE A 520 -10.50 -0.86 -35.37
C PHE A 520 -10.57 0.45 -34.53
N ILE A 521 -9.45 0.90 -33.96
CA ILE A 521 -9.33 2.21 -33.30
C ILE A 521 -9.54 3.35 -34.29
N LYS A 522 -8.92 3.27 -35.49
CA LYS A 522 -9.03 4.28 -36.54
C LYS A 522 -10.47 4.51 -36.97
N GLN A 523 -11.24 3.44 -37.16
CA GLN A 523 -12.69 3.49 -37.38
C GLN A 523 -13.42 4.06 -36.15
N SER A 524 -13.10 3.57 -34.96
CA SER A 524 -13.75 3.98 -33.70
C SER A 524 -13.53 5.46 -33.33
N LEU A 525 -12.45 6.08 -33.80
CA LEU A 525 -12.17 7.52 -33.62
C LEU A 525 -12.94 8.42 -34.59
N GLN A 526 -13.49 7.87 -35.67
CA GLN A 526 -14.31 8.60 -36.66
C GLN A 526 -15.81 8.60 -36.30
N GLU A 527 -16.22 7.84 -35.28
CA GLU A 527 -17.58 7.82 -34.75
C GLU A 527 -17.88 9.04 -33.86
N GLU A 528 -19.13 9.52 -33.86
CA GLU A 528 -19.54 10.71 -33.08
C GLU A 528 -19.67 10.48 -31.57
N ASP A 529 -19.75 9.23 -31.11
CA ASP A 529 -19.95 8.89 -29.69
C ASP A 529 -18.67 9.10 -28.87
N GLU A 530 -18.67 10.14 -28.01
CA GLU A 530 -17.58 10.46 -27.09
C GLU A 530 -17.08 9.24 -26.29
N ASN A 531 -17.95 8.28 -25.96
CA ASN A 531 -17.58 7.11 -25.16
C ASN A 531 -16.74 6.12 -25.94
N ILE A 532 -16.98 6.00 -27.26
CA ILE A 532 -16.17 5.22 -28.19
C ILE A 532 -14.83 5.91 -28.36
N GLN A 533 -14.83 7.20 -28.72
CA GLN A 533 -13.60 7.98 -28.92
C GLN A 533 -12.69 7.93 -27.67
N ARG A 534 -13.26 8.08 -26.48
CA ARG A 534 -12.55 7.98 -25.19
C ARG A 534 -11.88 6.62 -24.98
N GLU A 535 -12.56 5.52 -25.29
CA GLU A 535 -11.99 4.16 -25.15
C GLU A 535 -10.99 3.86 -26.27
N ALA A 536 -11.18 4.45 -27.45
CA ALA A 536 -10.28 4.33 -28.59
C ALA A 536 -8.96 5.06 -28.31
N TYR A 537 -8.99 6.30 -27.80
CA TYR A 537 -7.79 7.00 -27.32
C TYR A 537 -7.12 6.26 -26.14
N ALA A 538 -7.89 5.70 -25.20
CA ALA A 538 -7.32 4.93 -24.09
C ALA A 538 -6.58 3.66 -24.57
N THR A 539 -7.13 2.99 -25.59
CA THR A 539 -6.51 1.81 -26.21
C THR A 539 -5.30 2.20 -27.06
N LEU A 540 -5.38 3.32 -27.81
CA LEU A 540 -4.28 3.85 -28.61
C LEU A 540 -3.09 4.26 -27.76
N HIS A 541 -3.32 4.99 -26.67
CA HIS A 541 -2.29 5.32 -25.68
C HIS A 541 -1.61 4.05 -25.16
N LYS A 542 -2.37 2.96 -24.94
CA LYS A 542 -1.81 1.69 -24.47
C LYS A 542 -0.95 0.97 -25.51
N ILE A 543 -1.25 1.11 -26.81
CA ILE A 543 -0.37 0.66 -27.90
C ILE A 543 0.93 1.47 -27.90
N LEU A 544 0.81 2.80 -27.87
CA LEU A 544 1.96 3.72 -27.87
C LEU A 544 2.87 3.56 -26.64
N GLU A 545 2.32 3.14 -25.49
CA GLU A 545 3.09 2.87 -24.27
C GLU A 545 3.82 1.51 -24.31
N GLN A 546 3.31 0.51 -25.05
CA GLN A 546 3.80 -0.88 -24.97
C GLN A 546 4.47 -1.40 -26.24
N SER A 547 4.41 -0.68 -27.36
CA SER A 547 5.03 -1.11 -28.62
C SER A 547 5.74 0.04 -29.32
N SER A 548 7.01 0.25 -28.95
CA SER A 548 7.90 1.23 -29.62
C SER A 548 8.03 0.92 -31.12
N ALA A 549 8.24 -0.34 -31.49
CA ALA A 549 8.35 -0.76 -32.89
C ALA A 549 7.10 -0.43 -33.73
N PHE A 550 5.89 -0.54 -33.15
CA PHE A 550 4.66 -0.09 -33.81
C PHE A 550 4.59 1.44 -33.89
N CYS A 551 4.98 2.15 -32.82
CA CYS A 551 5.05 3.60 -32.79
C CYS A 551 5.96 4.15 -33.91
N SER A 552 7.17 3.60 -34.07
CA SER A 552 8.13 4.02 -35.10
C SER A 552 7.66 3.72 -36.51
N SER A 553 7.20 2.49 -36.76
CA SER A 553 6.78 2.04 -38.11
C SER A 553 5.49 2.70 -38.63
N LYS A 554 4.74 3.38 -37.76
CA LYS A 554 3.50 4.09 -38.10
C LYS A 554 3.49 5.56 -37.64
N PHE A 555 4.63 6.14 -37.30
CA PHE A 555 4.71 7.44 -36.60
C PHE A 555 3.96 8.58 -37.32
N GLU A 556 4.15 8.72 -38.63
CA GLU A 556 3.47 9.75 -39.44
C GLU A 556 1.95 9.50 -39.50
N GLU A 557 1.53 8.28 -39.83
CA GLU A 557 0.12 7.90 -39.92
C GLU A 557 -0.63 8.09 -38.59
N LEU A 558 0.03 7.76 -37.47
CA LEU A 558 -0.46 7.97 -36.11
C LEU A 558 -0.59 9.45 -35.77
N THR A 559 0.41 10.25 -36.16
CA THR A 559 0.46 11.68 -35.85
C THR A 559 -0.60 12.45 -36.64
N ASP A 560 -0.74 12.21 -37.94
CA ASP A 560 -1.78 12.85 -38.75
C ASP A 560 -3.18 12.34 -38.42
N LEU A 561 -3.37 11.06 -38.06
CA LEU A 561 -4.65 10.57 -37.57
C LEU A 561 -5.10 11.31 -36.30
N VAL A 562 -4.21 11.49 -35.31
CA VAL A 562 -4.59 12.17 -34.07
C VAL A 562 -4.74 13.68 -34.30
N LEU A 563 -3.81 14.34 -35.00
CA LEU A 563 -3.87 15.78 -35.29
C LEU A 563 -5.05 16.17 -36.20
N GLY A 564 -5.47 15.29 -37.11
CA GLY A 564 -6.62 15.52 -37.99
C GLY A 564 -7.98 15.42 -37.29
N LEU A 565 -8.05 14.82 -36.10
CA LEU A 565 -9.26 14.74 -35.29
C LEU A 565 -9.42 16.00 -34.42
N LYS A 566 -10.66 16.52 -34.32
CA LYS A 566 -11.02 17.63 -33.41
C LYS A 566 -10.61 17.30 -31.97
N SER A 567 -10.06 18.29 -31.24
CA SER A 567 -9.80 18.14 -29.81
C SER A 567 -11.12 17.91 -29.03
N PRO A 568 -11.21 16.91 -28.13
CA PRO A 568 -12.45 16.58 -27.43
C PRO A 568 -12.85 17.61 -26.36
N ASP A 569 -14.12 17.99 -26.35
CA ASP A 569 -14.69 18.89 -25.33
C ASP A 569 -14.78 18.23 -23.93
N ASN A 570 -14.76 16.90 -23.87
CA ASN A 570 -14.78 16.09 -22.65
C ASN A 570 -13.38 15.87 -22.07
N VAL A 571 -13.16 16.31 -20.82
CA VAL A 571 -11.87 16.22 -20.10
C VAL A 571 -11.31 14.79 -20.04
N THR A 572 -12.17 13.76 -20.01
CA THR A 572 -11.72 12.36 -19.95
C THR A 572 -11.15 11.90 -21.30
N SER A 573 -11.78 12.32 -22.40
CA SER A 573 -11.32 12.02 -23.76
C SER A 573 -10.06 12.83 -24.10
N LEU A 574 -10.05 14.11 -23.73
CA LEU A 574 -8.89 14.99 -23.80
C LEU A 574 -7.68 14.39 -23.05
N LYS A 575 -7.88 13.86 -21.83
CA LYS A 575 -6.81 13.17 -21.08
C LYS A 575 -6.18 12.05 -21.88
N TRP A 576 -6.95 11.16 -22.49
CA TRP A 576 -6.38 10.06 -23.25
C TRP A 576 -5.71 10.52 -24.56
N ARG A 577 -6.26 11.53 -25.24
CA ARG A 577 -5.64 12.18 -26.42
C ARG A 577 -4.29 12.80 -26.08
N LEU A 578 -4.21 13.65 -25.05
CA LEU A 578 -2.93 14.25 -24.63
C LEU A 578 -1.96 13.21 -24.06
N SER A 579 -2.45 12.07 -23.55
CA SER A 579 -1.61 10.91 -23.18
C SER A 579 -1.09 10.13 -24.40
N CYS A 580 -1.76 10.20 -25.56
CA CYS A 580 -1.20 9.73 -26.83
C CYS A 580 -0.08 10.68 -27.27
N PHE A 581 -0.34 12.00 -27.29
CA PHE A 581 0.68 13.01 -27.61
C PHE A 581 1.91 12.94 -26.71
N ARG A 582 1.77 12.64 -25.41
CA ARG A 582 2.93 12.39 -24.54
C ARG A 582 3.92 11.40 -25.18
N ASN A 583 3.42 10.24 -25.60
CA ASN A 583 4.27 9.17 -26.12
C ASN A 583 4.80 9.52 -27.52
N LEU A 584 3.99 10.17 -28.37
CA LEU A 584 4.38 10.61 -29.71
C LEU A 584 5.41 11.77 -29.70
N ILE A 585 5.29 12.73 -28.77
CA ILE A 585 6.26 13.82 -28.60
C ILE A 585 7.59 13.29 -28.06
N ILE A 586 7.56 12.40 -27.06
CA ILE A 586 8.78 11.72 -26.58
C ILE A 586 9.48 11.04 -27.76
N HIS A 587 8.73 10.26 -28.54
CA HIS A 587 9.29 9.51 -29.67
C HIS A 587 9.79 10.40 -30.81
N SER A 588 9.13 11.52 -31.10
CA SER A 588 9.59 12.44 -32.15
C SER A 588 10.89 13.14 -31.74
N VAL A 589 10.99 13.62 -30.50
CA VAL A 589 12.22 14.24 -29.94
C VAL A 589 13.38 13.23 -29.83
N GLU A 590 13.09 11.94 -29.64
CA GLU A 590 14.10 10.86 -29.68
C GLU A 590 14.61 10.52 -31.10
N ILE A 591 13.87 10.89 -32.16
CA ILE A 591 14.23 10.63 -33.56
C ILE A 591 14.81 11.87 -34.25
N THR A 592 14.20 13.04 -34.10
CA THR A 592 14.62 14.29 -34.76
C THR A 592 15.58 15.09 -33.88
N LEU A 593 16.80 14.59 -33.70
CA LEU A 593 17.87 15.33 -33.02
C LEU A 593 18.50 16.42 -33.89
N ASP A 594 18.47 16.25 -35.23
CA ASP A 594 19.19 17.09 -36.20
C ASP A 594 18.26 17.75 -37.25
N GLY A 595 16.96 17.91 -36.98
CA GLY A 595 16.00 18.46 -37.96
C GLY A 595 14.69 18.99 -37.39
N GLU A 596 13.94 19.75 -38.19
CA GLU A 596 12.70 20.41 -37.74
C GLU A 596 11.62 19.41 -37.30
N ASN A 597 11.36 19.35 -36.00
CA ASN A 597 10.35 18.49 -35.39
C ASN A 597 8.91 19.04 -35.58
N THR A 598 8.52 19.39 -36.81
CA THR A 598 7.24 20.07 -37.14
C THR A 598 6.02 19.33 -36.57
N CYS A 599 6.05 18.00 -36.60
CA CYS A 599 5.03 17.14 -36.00
C CYS A 599 4.96 17.28 -34.48
N GLY A 600 6.11 17.27 -33.79
CA GLY A 600 6.19 17.54 -32.36
C GLY A 600 5.67 18.94 -32.00
N PHE A 601 6.00 19.96 -32.80
CA PHE A 601 5.45 21.32 -32.63
C PHE A 601 3.92 21.36 -32.83
N ARG A 602 3.34 20.61 -33.77
CA ARG A 602 1.86 20.56 -33.92
C ARG A 602 1.19 19.91 -32.70
N MET A 603 1.74 18.82 -32.16
CA MET A 603 1.20 18.13 -30.98
C MET A 603 1.38 18.95 -29.68
N LEU A 604 2.58 19.50 -29.46
CA LEU A 604 2.91 20.29 -28.27
C LEU A 604 2.11 21.61 -28.22
N ASN A 605 1.75 22.19 -29.37
CA ASN A 605 0.86 23.36 -29.43
C ASN A 605 -0.51 23.09 -28.79
N GLU A 606 -1.13 21.93 -29.02
CA GLU A 606 -2.44 21.60 -28.40
C GLU A 606 -2.31 21.48 -26.88
N VAL A 607 -1.20 20.91 -26.38
CA VAL A 607 -0.90 20.84 -24.94
C VAL A 607 -0.69 22.24 -24.34
N ILE A 608 0.09 23.10 -25.01
CA ILE A 608 0.36 24.49 -24.57
C ILE A 608 -0.91 25.35 -24.56
N VAL A 609 -1.79 25.19 -25.55
CA VAL A 609 -3.10 25.85 -25.57
C VAL A 609 -4.01 25.32 -24.45
N THR A 610 -3.97 24.02 -24.15
CA THR A 610 -4.78 23.40 -23.08
C THR A 610 -4.41 23.90 -21.67
N LEU A 611 -3.15 24.33 -21.44
CA LEU A 611 -2.76 25.03 -20.19
C LEU A 611 -3.56 26.30 -19.91
N LYS A 612 -4.28 26.83 -20.91
CA LYS A 612 -5.04 28.07 -20.86
C LYS A 612 -6.57 27.88 -20.92
N ASP A 613 -7.07 26.64 -21.00
CA ASP A 613 -8.51 26.32 -20.92
C ASP A 613 -9.12 26.94 -19.64
N GLY A 614 -10.38 27.39 -19.71
CA GLY A 614 -11.15 27.84 -18.56
C GLY A 614 -11.43 26.73 -17.53
N LYS A 615 -11.55 25.47 -17.98
CA LYS A 615 -11.72 24.28 -17.12
C LYS A 615 -10.43 23.99 -16.34
N GLU A 616 -10.51 23.83 -15.02
CA GLU A 616 -9.31 23.57 -14.19
C GLU A 616 -8.74 22.17 -14.39
N GLU A 617 -9.64 21.21 -14.63
CA GLU A 617 -9.33 19.82 -14.86
C GLU A 617 -8.57 19.63 -16.18
N SER A 618 -8.94 20.34 -17.25
CA SER A 618 -8.19 20.36 -18.51
C SER A 618 -6.78 20.92 -18.34
N ARG A 619 -6.63 22.07 -17.67
CA ARG A 619 -5.31 22.65 -17.38
C ARG A 619 -4.45 21.66 -16.61
N LYS A 620 -5.02 20.99 -15.60
CA LYS A 620 -4.33 19.95 -14.84
C LYS A 620 -3.86 18.79 -15.71
N VAL A 621 -4.71 18.28 -16.60
CA VAL A 621 -4.33 17.21 -17.55
C VAL A 621 -3.12 17.62 -18.40
N ALA A 622 -3.07 18.87 -18.88
CA ALA A 622 -1.92 19.37 -19.63
C ALA A 622 -0.65 19.53 -18.78
N TYR A 623 -0.77 19.97 -17.51
CA TYR A 623 0.37 19.97 -16.56
C TYR A 623 0.88 18.55 -16.28
N ASP A 624 -0.01 17.59 -15.98
CA ASP A 624 0.33 16.18 -15.71
C ASP A 624 1.04 15.55 -16.94
N VAL A 625 0.63 15.91 -18.16
CA VAL A 625 1.27 15.46 -19.42
C VAL A 625 2.65 16.06 -19.62
N LEU A 626 2.85 17.37 -19.43
CA LEU A 626 4.16 18.02 -19.61
C LEU A 626 5.20 17.52 -18.59
N LEU A 627 4.81 17.34 -17.32
CA LEU A 627 5.65 16.67 -16.32
C LEU A 627 5.96 15.22 -16.75
N GLY A 628 4.97 14.52 -17.32
CA GLY A 628 5.12 13.17 -17.85
C GLY A 628 6.09 13.06 -19.04
N ILE A 629 6.25 14.11 -19.84
CA ILE A 629 7.26 14.19 -20.92
C ILE A 629 8.63 14.49 -20.31
N SER A 630 8.77 15.60 -19.59
CA SER A 630 10.00 16.06 -18.95
C SER A 630 10.66 14.95 -18.12
N SER A 631 9.92 14.32 -17.20
CA SER A 631 10.44 13.25 -16.33
C SER A 631 10.75 11.92 -17.01
N THR A 632 10.45 11.79 -18.32
CA THR A 632 10.85 10.64 -19.14
C THR A 632 12.11 10.97 -19.91
N LEU A 633 12.14 12.10 -20.63
CA LEU A 633 13.33 12.55 -21.36
C LEU A 633 14.53 12.78 -20.43
N GLN A 634 14.29 13.27 -19.19
CA GLN A 634 15.32 13.35 -18.14
C GLN A 634 15.94 11.99 -17.76
N LYS A 635 15.20 10.88 -17.88
CA LYS A 635 15.70 9.52 -17.59
C LYS A 635 16.41 8.89 -18.78
N THR A 636 16.00 9.24 -20.00
CA THR A 636 16.64 8.81 -21.25
C THR A 636 17.93 9.58 -21.54
N ALA A 637 18.26 10.63 -20.77
CA ALA A 637 19.43 11.47 -20.98
C ALA A 637 20.75 10.69 -20.75
N SER A 638 21.37 10.29 -21.86
CA SER A 638 22.82 10.03 -21.92
C SER A 638 23.61 11.32 -21.63
N THR A 639 24.91 11.17 -21.34
CA THR A 639 25.77 12.21 -20.75
C THR A 639 26.23 13.32 -21.73
N LEU A 640 25.35 13.78 -22.62
CA LEU A 640 25.62 14.88 -23.56
C LEU A 640 24.87 16.16 -23.16
N GLU A 641 25.53 17.29 -23.37
CA GLU A 641 25.01 18.65 -23.14
C GLU A 641 23.85 19.05 -24.07
N LYS A 642 23.51 18.19 -25.05
CA LYS A 642 22.39 18.36 -26.01
C LYS A 642 21.55 17.08 -26.17
N GLY A 643 21.26 16.37 -25.08
CA GLY A 643 20.32 15.24 -25.08
C GLY A 643 18.83 15.63 -25.30
N PRO A 644 17.94 14.64 -25.56
CA PRO A 644 16.53 14.85 -25.92
C PRO A 644 15.72 15.78 -24.99
N TYR A 645 16.05 15.81 -23.69
CA TYR A 645 15.37 16.69 -22.73
C TYR A 645 15.57 18.18 -23.03
N TYR A 646 16.76 18.59 -23.48
CA TYR A 646 17.03 19.99 -23.82
C TYR A 646 16.28 20.39 -25.08
N GLU A 647 16.21 19.52 -26.09
CA GLU A 647 15.45 19.81 -27.32
C GLU A 647 13.96 19.99 -27.03
N PHE A 648 13.36 19.18 -26.15
CA PHE A 648 12.00 19.43 -25.68
C PHE A 648 11.81 20.80 -24.99
N VAL A 649 12.83 21.32 -24.28
CA VAL A 649 12.78 22.67 -23.69
C VAL A 649 12.97 23.75 -24.75
N SER A 650 13.88 23.56 -25.71
CA SER A 650 14.05 24.42 -26.90
C SER A 650 12.75 24.54 -27.70
N MET A 651 12.05 23.43 -27.92
CA MET A 651 10.74 23.43 -28.56
C MET A 651 9.73 24.30 -27.79
N ILE A 652 9.66 24.20 -26.46
CA ILE A 652 8.77 25.07 -25.66
C ILE A 652 9.22 26.56 -25.75
N MET A 653 10.53 26.84 -25.77
CA MET A 653 11.05 28.20 -25.98
C MET A 653 10.67 28.78 -27.36
N GLY A 654 10.58 27.96 -28.42
CA GLY A 654 10.14 28.41 -29.74
C GLY A 654 8.77 29.11 -29.73
N TYR A 655 7.85 28.71 -28.86
CA TYR A 655 6.53 29.34 -28.72
C TYR A 655 6.55 30.72 -28.07
N LEU A 656 7.67 31.13 -27.44
CA LEU A 656 7.86 32.51 -26.97
C LEU A 656 7.87 33.50 -28.16
N SER A 657 8.21 33.02 -29.36
CA SER A 657 8.11 33.76 -30.63
C SER A 657 6.73 33.65 -31.31
N GLY A 658 5.83 32.78 -30.82
CA GLY A 658 4.54 32.48 -31.46
C GLY A 658 3.61 33.69 -31.64
N SER A 659 2.86 33.74 -32.74
CA SER A 659 2.08 34.92 -33.16
C SER A 659 0.99 35.36 -32.18
N SER A 660 0.38 34.42 -31.43
CA SER A 660 -0.71 34.71 -30.50
C SER A 660 -0.21 34.92 -29.06
N PRO A 661 -0.59 36.02 -28.38
CA PRO A 661 -0.31 36.23 -26.95
C PRO A 661 -0.80 35.10 -26.04
N HIS A 662 -1.89 34.42 -26.43
CA HIS A 662 -2.43 33.27 -25.73
C HIS A 662 -1.40 32.14 -25.68
N ILE A 663 -0.81 31.80 -26.84
CA ILE A 663 0.24 30.79 -27.01
C ILE A 663 1.50 31.19 -26.23
N LYS A 664 1.98 32.44 -26.36
CA LYS A 664 3.13 32.94 -25.58
C LYS A 664 2.92 32.77 -24.07
N SER A 665 1.73 33.11 -23.58
CA SER A 665 1.40 32.97 -22.15
C SER A 665 1.24 31.51 -21.70
N GLY A 666 0.88 30.59 -22.60
CA GLY A 666 0.91 29.15 -22.40
C GLY A 666 2.33 28.61 -22.31
N ALA A 667 3.21 29.01 -23.24
CA ALA A 667 4.62 28.63 -23.26
C ALA A 667 5.36 29.03 -21.98
N VAL A 668 5.19 30.27 -21.53
CA VAL A 668 5.73 30.74 -20.23
C VAL A 668 5.15 29.93 -19.05
N SER A 669 3.89 29.47 -19.14
CA SER A 669 3.28 28.60 -18.12
C SER A 669 3.84 27.16 -18.15
N ALA A 670 4.26 26.67 -19.32
CA ALA A 670 4.97 25.39 -19.48
C ALA A 670 6.41 25.47 -18.97
N LEU A 671 7.17 26.51 -19.32
CA LEU A 671 8.54 26.71 -18.82
C LEU A 671 8.57 26.91 -17.30
N SER A 672 7.53 27.55 -16.73
CA SER A 672 7.34 27.61 -15.27
C SER A 672 7.25 26.21 -14.63
N LEU A 673 6.62 25.25 -15.30
CA LEU A 673 6.46 23.88 -14.80
C LEU A 673 7.77 23.09 -14.87
N VAL A 674 8.52 23.25 -15.98
CA VAL A 674 9.85 22.63 -16.16
C VAL A 674 10.82 23.14 -15.09
N VAL A 675 10.97 24.45 -14.93
CA VAL A 675 11.87 25.08 -13.94
C VAL A 675 11.49 24.74 -12.49
N TYR A 676 10.21 24.47 -12.21
CA TYR A 676 9.76 24.01 -10.88
C TYR A 676 10.14 22.55 -10.60
N ASN A 677 10.14 21.69 -11.63
CA ASN A 677 10.53 20.29 -11.53
C ASN A 677 12.07 20.11 -11.51
N ASP A 678 12.78 20.96 -12.26
CA ASP A 678 14.23 20.94 -12.43
C ASP A 678 14.75 22.37 -12.60
N SER A 679 15.28 22.96 -11.52
CA SER A 679 15.81 24.33 -11.54
C SER A 679 17.13 24.47 -12.30
N LYS A 680 17.88 23.37 -12.50
CA LYS A 680 19.20 23.38 -13.14
C LYS A 680 19.12 23.75 -14.62
N ILE A 681 17.97 23.56 -15.25
CA ILE A 681 17.73 23.95 -16.65
C ILE A 681 18.01 25.44 -16.90
N CYS A 682 17.85 26.31 -15.89
CA CYS A 682 18.19 27.73 -16.00
C CYS A 682 19.71 27.99 -16.11
N THR A 683 20.54 27.11 -15.54
CA THR A 683 22.01 27.17 -15.65
C THR A 683 22.50 26.52 -16.94
N LEU A 684 21.81 25.46 -17.39
CA LEU A 684 22.15 24.67 -18.57
C LEU A 684 21.69 25.34 -19.89
N MET A 685 20.61 26.13 -19.84
CA MET A 685 20.09 26.91 -20.96
C MET A 685 20.01 28.40 -20.55
N PRO A 686 21.13 29.15 -20.60
CA PRO A 686 21.19 30.51 -20.05
C PRO A 686 20.20 31.48 -20.73
N ASP A 687 19.93 31.30 -22.03
CA ASP A 687 18.99 32.14 -22.80
C ASP A 687 17.52 32.02 -22.35
N LEU A 688 17.18 31.00 -21.55
CA LEU A 688 15.83 30.73 -21.06
C LEU A 688 15.25 31.91 -20.27
N VAL A 689 16.03 32.46 -19.32
CA VAL A 689 15.55 33.51 -18.42
C VAL A 689 15.45 34.87 -19.14
N PRO A 690 16.45 35.35 -19.91
CA PRO A 690 16.34 36.55 -20.73
C PRO A 690 15.18 36.49 -21.73
N SER A 691 15.00 35.36 -22.44
CA SER A 691 13.92 35.20 -23.44
C SER A 691 12.52 35.34 -22.83
N ILE A 692 12.33 34.94 -21.57
CA ILE A 692 11.07 35.08 -20.85
C ILE A 692 10.92 36.50 -20.24
N LEU A 693 12.02 37.11 -19.78
CA LEU A 693 12.02 38.49 -19.27
C LEU A 693 11.64 39.51 -20.34
N GLU A 694 12.14 39.36 -21.58
CA GLU A 694 11.83 40.26 -22.70
C GLU A 694 10.32 40.32 -23.01
N LEU A 695 9.57 39.26 -22.72
CA LEU A 695 8.12 39.25 -22.86
C LEU A 695 7.38 40.19 -21.88
N LEU A 696 8.07 40.79 -20.89
CA LEU A 696 7.53 41.90 -20.09
C LEU A 696 7.34 43.19 -20.90
N HIS A 697 8.06 43.39 -22.01
CA HIS A 697 7.82 44.52 -22.92
C HIS A 697 6.57 44.33 -23.80
N SER A 698 5.93 43.16 -23.73
CA SER A 698 4.68 42.88 -24.44
C SER A 698 3.52 43.75 -23.93
N LYS A 699 2.70 44.26 -24.86
CA LYS A 699 1.44 44.96 -24.54
C LYS A 699 0.34 44.01 -24.04
N ALA A 700 0.54 42.69 -24.09
CA ALA A 700 -0.48 41.70 -23.76
C ALA A 700 -0.54 41.37 -22.26
N ILE A 701 -1.64 41.77 -21.61
CA ILE A 701 -1.89 41.60 -20.17
C ILE A 701 -1.75 40.15 -19.70
N GLU A 702 -2.13 39.16 -20.52
CA GLU A 702 -2.00 37.74 -20.15
C GLU A 702 -0.56 37.23 -20.18
N VAL A 703 0.28 37.76 -21.08
CA VAL A 703 1.71 37.43 -21.18
C VAL A 703 2.43 38.01 -19.97
N ILE A 704 2.24 39.30 -19.66
CA ILE A 704 2.81 39.94 -18.46
C ILE A 704 2.37 39.18 -17.18
N LYS A 705 1.09 38.78 -17.08
CA LYS A 705 0.59 37.98 -15.95
C LYS A 705 1.29 36.62 -15.82
N ALA A 706 1.63 35.98 -16.94
CA ALA A 706 2.33 34.71 -17.01
C ALA A 706 3.82 34.86 -16.68
N VAL A 707 4.52 35.89 -17.19
CA VAL A 707 5.93 36.15 -16.85
C VAL A 707 6.08 36.49 -15.36
N LEU A 708 5.20 37.33 -14.80
CA LEU A 708 5.12 37.54 -13.35
C LEU A 708 4.64 36.29 -12.57
N GLY A 709 4.19 35.24 -13.25
CA GLY A 709 3.99 33.90 -12.68
C GLY A 709 5.29 33.11 -12.66
N PHE A 710 5.95 33.02 -13.82
CA PHE A 710 7.27 32.41 -14.01
C PHE A 710 8.31 32.97 -13.05
N LEU A 711 8.46 34.30 -12.96
CA LEU A 711 9.43 34.92 -12.05
C LEU A 711 9.18 34.54 -10.58
N LYS A 712 7.92 34.41 -10.15
CA LYS A 712 7.61 33.92 -8.80
C LYS A 712 8.08 32.47 -8.61
N VAL A 713 7.93 31.61 -9.62
CA VAL A 713 8.38 30.22 -9.58
C VAL A 713 9.92 30.14 -9.62
N LEU A 714 10.58 30.92 -10.48
CA LEU A 714 12.02 31.02 -10.62
C LEU A 714 12.69 31.41 -9.29
N VAL A 715 12.27 32.51 -8.67
CA VAL A 715 12.86 32.97 -7.39
C VAL A 715 12.55 32.02 -6.23
N LEU A 716 11.50 31.20 -6.31
CA LEU A 716 11.25 30.13 -5.34
C LEU A 716 12.17 28.93 -5.55
N SER A 717 12.41 28.52 -6.81
CA SER A 717 13.01 27.23 -7.18
C SER A 717 14.55 27.25 -7.22
N LEU A 718 15.18 28.34 -7.71
CA LEU A 718 16.64 28.47 -7.76
C LEU A 718 17.28 28.48 -6.36
N GLN A 719 18.51 28.01 -6.22
CA GLN A 719 19.33 28.21 -5.01
C GLN A 719 19.80 29.66 -4.89
N VAL A 720 20.33 30.05 -3.72
CA VAL A 720 20.76 31.44 -3.46
C VAL A 720 21.89 31.86 -4.41
N SER A 721 22.88 31.00 -4.64
CA SER A 721 23.97 31.22 -5.59
C SER A 721 23.47 31.42 -7.02
N GLU A 722 22.66 30.48 -7.52
CA GLU A 722 22.04 30.53 -8.85
C GLU A 722 21.19 31.80 -9.05
N LEU A 723 20.45 32.22 -8.02
CA LEU A 723 19.57 33.39 -8.07
C LEU A 723 20.33 34.72 -8.08
N GLN A 724 21.55 34.80 -7.54
CA GLN A 724 22.38 36.02 -7.65
C GLN A 724 22.75 36.32 -9.10
N ASN A 725 23.02 35.28 -9.91
CA ASN A 725 23.41 35.44 -11.31
C ASN A 725 22.34 36.16 -12.15
N PHE A 726 21.06 35.86 -11.90
CA PHE A 726 19.91 36.47 -12.58
C PHE A 726 19.34 37.70 -11.83
N LEU A 727 19.91 38.10 -10.69
CA LEU A 727 19.29 39.08 -9.80
C LEU A 727 19.12 40.46 -10.46
N SER A 728 20.13 40.89 -11.23
CA SER A 728 20.10 42.15 -11.99
C SER A 728 18.94 42.17 -13.00
N ASP A 729 18.83 41.13 -13.82
CA ASP A 729 17.89 41.09 -14.95
C ASP A 729 16.44 40.89 -14.49
N ILE A 730 16.26 40.11 -13.42
CA ILE A 730 14.95 40.01 -12.75
C ILE A 730 14.55 41.38 -12.19
N LEU A 731 15.44 42.12 -11.52
CA LEU A 731 15.11 43.44 -10.97
C LEU A 731 14.84 44.48 -12.06
N SER A 732 15.63 44.53 -13.14
CA SER A 732 15.47 45.50 -14.23
C SER A 732 14.12 45.34 -14.94
N GLY A 733 13.70 44.10 -15.24
CA GLY A 733 12.38 43.81 -15.81
C GLY A 733 11.22 43.94 -14.82
N LEU A 734 11.41 43.61 -13.54
CA LEU A 734 10.34 43.58 -12.54
C LEU A 734 9.96 44.98 -12.01
N LEU A 735 10.95 45.85 -11.76
CA LEU A 735 10.73 47.13 -11.08
C LEU A 735 9.78 48.11 -11.81
N PRO A 736 9.76 48.25 -13.15
CA PRO A 736 8.78 49.10 -13.85
C PRO A 736 7.32 48.81 -13.46
N TRP A 737 7.00 47.53 -13.25
CA TRP A 737 5.65 47.06 -12.90
C TRP A 737 5.23 47.37 -11.46
N SER A 738 6.14 47.82 -10.59
CA SER A 738 5.83 48.28 -9.22
C SER A 738 4.85 49.46 -9.19
N SER A 739 4.86 50.29 -10.25
CA SER A 739 3.98 51.44 -10.39
C SER A 739 2.54 51.06 -10.81
N VAL A 740 2.34 49.88 -11.39
CA VAL A 740 1.10 49.52 -12.07
C VAL A 740 0.13 48.80 -11.12
N SER A 741 -0.84 49.54 -10.57
CA SER A 741 -1.89 48.97 -9.72
C SER A 741 -2.91 48.10 -10.48
N ARG A 742 -3.15 48.40 -11.77
CA ARG A 742 -4.06 47.64 -12.63
C ARG A 742 -3.63 46.17 -12.73
N HIS A 743 -4.62 45.29 -12.84
CA HIS A 743 -4.45 43.83 -12.93
C HIS A 743 -3.65 43.17 -11.77
N HIS A 744 -3.48 43.88 -10.65
CA HIS A 744 -2.67 43.49 -9.49
C HIS A 744 -1.18 43.29 -9.78
N PHE A 745 -0.61 44.02 -10.75
CA PHE A 745 0.82 43.92 -11.07
C PHE A 745 1.71 44.40 -9.91
N LYS A 746 1.45 45.57 -9.30
CA LYS A 746 2.15 46.02 -8.07
C LYS A 746 2.17 44.94 -6.98
N SER A 747 1.03 44.29 -6.71
CA SER A 747 0.93 43.22 -5.70
C SER A 747 1.72 41.96 -6.06
N LYS A 748 1.75 41.57 -7.35
CA LYS A 748 2.61 40.47 -7.84
C LYS A 748 4.10 40.82 -7.65
N VAL A 749 4.49 42.04 -8.02
CA VAL A 749 5.86 42.56 -7.89
C VAL A 749 6.31 42.57 -6.43
N THR A 750 5.49 43.09 -5.51
CA THR A 750 5.76 43.03 -4.06
C THR A 750 6.04 41.61 -3.58
N VAL A 751 5.20 40.62 -3.93
CA VAL A 751 5.39 39.23 -3.48
C VAL A 751 6.66 38.59 -4.05
N ILE A 752 7.05 38.90 -5.29
CA ILE A 752 8.31 38.41 -5.88
C ILE A 752 9.51 39.03 -5.15
N LEU A 753 9.46 40.35 -4.94
CA LEU A 753 10.50 41.11 -4.24
C LEU A 753 10.67 40.67 -2.77
N GLU A 754 9.57 40.42 -2.05
CA GLU A 754 9.58 39.85 -0.69
C GLU A 754 10.34 38.50 -0.61
N ILE A 755 10.21 37.65 -1.65
CA ILE A 755 10.90 36.35 -1.72
C ILE A 755 12.39 36.56 -2.04
N MET A 756 12.73 37.44 -2.98
CA MET A 756 14.12 37.78 -3.32
C MET A 756 14.86 38.36 -2.12
N MET A 757 14.27 39.32 -1.40
CA MET A 757 14.80 39.89 -0.15
C MET A 757 14.89 38.90 1.01
N ARG A 758 14.23 37.74 0.92
CA ARG A 758 14.33 36.65 1.91
C ARG A 758 15.46 35.68 1.58
N LYS A 759 15.73 35.42 0.29
CA LYS A 759 16.74 34.46 -0.17
C LYS A 759 18.11 35.09 -0.42
N CYS A 760 18.17 36.27 -1.03
CA CYS A 760 19.42 36.98 -1.37
C CYS A 760 19.80 38.07 -0.35
N GLY A 761 18.98 38.28 0.68
CA GLY A 761 19.14 39.35 1.66
C GLY A 761 18.67 40.73 1.15
N SER A 762 18.32 41.61 2.08
CA SER A 762 17.83 42.96 1.73
C SER A 762 18.92 43.93 1.27
N ALA A 763 20.19 43.69 1.64
CA ALA A 763 21.32 44.52 1.22
C ALA A 763 21.60 44.36 -0.28
N SER A 764 21.82 43.12 -0.75
CA SER A 764 22.12 42.81 -2.16
C SER A 764 21.00 43.21 -3.12
N VAL A 765 19.74 43.15 -2.67
CA VAL A 765 18.60 43.66 -3.45
C VAL A 765 18.63 45.20 -3.50
N LYS A 766 18.90 45.91 -2.39
CA LYS A 766 18.98 47.38 -2.39
C LYS A 766 20.11 47.93 -3.28
N SER A 767 21.28 47.29 -3.29
CA SER A 767 22.44 47.74 -4.08
C SER A 767 22.23 47.71 -5.60
N LEU A 768 21.23 46.97 -6.08
CA LEU A 768 20.91 46.82 -7.52
C LEU A 768 19.63 47.58 -7.93
N VAL A 769 19.02 48.36 -7.03
CA VAL A 769 17.78 49.10 -7.30
C VAL A 769 18.09 50.54 -7.74
N PRO A 770 17.67 50.97 -8.96
CA PRO A 770 17.80 52.36 -9.38
C PRO A 770 17.02 53.32 -8.46
N ALA A 771 17.58 54.51 -8.22
CA ALA A 771 17.07 55.50 -7.25
C ALA A 771 15.55 55.73 -7.32
N LYS A 772 14.99 55.80 -8.54
CA LYS A 772 13.55 55.96 -8.84
C LYS A 772 12.62 54.96 -8.13
N TYR A 773 13.11 53.77 -7.77
CA TYR A 773 12.29 52.71 -7.16
C TYR A 773 12.64 52.46 -5.69
N LEU A 774 13.63 53.17 -5.11
CA LEU A 774 14.09 52.91 -3.74
C LEU A 774 12.98 53.03 -2.70
N ASP A 775 12.05 53.97 -2.84
CA ASP A 775 10.98 54.16 -1.86
C ASP A 775 9.97 53.01 -1.87
N PHE A 776 9.54 52.52 -3.04
CA PHE A 776 8.76 51.28 -3.12
C PHE A 776 9.51 50.07 -2.55
N VAL A 777 10.84 50.03 -2.68
CA VAL A 777 11.68 48.97 -2.11
C VAL A 777 11.83 49.12 -0.58
N LYS A 778 11.73 50.33 -0.02
CA LYS A 778 11.58 50.56 1.42
C LYS A 778 10.18 50.14 1.91
N ASP A 779 9.11 50.56 1.23
CA ASP A 779 7.72 50.18 1.55
C ASP A 779 7.60 48.66 1.78
N VAL A 780 8.17 47.87 0.87
CA VAL A 780 8.10 46.40 0.91
C VAL A 780 8.91 45.79 2.07
N LEU A 781 9.98 46.45 2.52
CA LEU A 781 10.77 46.02 3.69
C LEU A 781 10.10 46.39 5.01
N GLU A 782 9.48 47.56 5.09
CA GLU A 782 8.76 48.02 6.30
C GLU A 782 7.47 47.20 6.50
N ASN A 783 6.73 46.94 5.43
CA ASN A 783 5.58 46.03 5.43
C ASN A 783 5.93 44.55 5.71
N ARG A 784 7.22 44.17 5.61
CA ARG A 784 7.74 42.88 6.07
C ARG A 784 7.96 42.86 7.57
N GLN A 785 8.58 43.91 8.14
CA GLN A 785 8.86 44.00 9.58
C GLN A 785 7.59 44.02 10.44
N GLY A 786 6.53 44.71 10.00
CA GLY A 786 5.24 44.69 10.71
C GLY A 786 4.58 43.30 10.81
N LYS A 787 4.94 42.36 9.93
CA LYS A 787 4.41 40.97 9.92
C LYS A 787 5.26 39.98 10.71
N THR A 788 6.54 40.25 10.95
CA THR A 788 7.37 39.41 11.84
C THR A 788 7.07 39.72 13.30
N ASN A 789 6.99 41.01 13.65
CA ASN A 789 6.79 41.48 15.02
C ASN A 789 5.42 41.11 15.61
N SER A 790 4.51 40.55 14.80
CA SER A 790 3.17 40.07 15.20
C SER A 790 3.08 38.54 15.38
N GLN A 791 4.20 37.80 15.31
CA GLN A 791 4.28 36.40 15.75
C GLN A 791 5.26 36.13 16.91
N GLU A 792 6.12 37.08 17.27
CA GLU A 792 7.18 36.90 18.29
C GLU A 792 6.80 37.48 19.67
N THR A 793 5.55 37.30 20.10
CA THR A 793 5.07 37.68 21.46
C THR A 793 4.46 36.50 22.22
N ALA A 794 5.13 35.35 22.18
CA ALA A 794 4.92 34.25 23.11
C ALA A 794 6.24 33.53 23.44
N THR A 795 6.54 33.42 24.74
CA THR A 795 7.67 32.66 25.34
C THR A 795 9.09 33.20 25.08
N THR A 796 9.58 34.03 26.00
CA THR A 796 11.01 34.15 26.31
C THR A 796 11.43 33.03 27.28
N GLY A 797 12.65 32.49 27.12
CA GLY A 797 13.20 31.45 28.00
C GLY A 797 14.55 30.91 27.52
N THR A 798 15.64 31.38 28.15
CA THR A 798 17.03 30.91 28.01
C THR A 798 17.20 29.46 28.54
N ASP A 799 18.23 28.67 28.20
CA ASP A 799 19.51 28.98 27.54
C ASP A 799 20.13 27.74 26.80
N ALA A 800 21.19 27.98 26.02
CA ALA A 800 22.30 27.11 25.61
C ALA A 800 22.08 25.61 25.26
N GLY A 801 22.40 25.24 24.01
CA GLY A 801 22.66 23.85 23.61
C GLY A 801 22.86 23.65 22.10
N LEU A 802 24.03 23.19 21.68
CA LEU A 802 24.35 22.96 20.26
C LEU A 802 24.08 21.50 19.84
N SER A 803 23.34 21.27 18.75
CA SER A 803 23.50 20.10 17.86
C SER A 803 22.62 20.23 16.61
N GLU A 804 23.05 19.63 15.51
CA GLU A 804 22.37 19.71 14.21
C GLU A 804 21.25 18.67 14.08
N THR A 805 20.17 19.00 13.37
CA THR A 805 19.38 17.98 12.64
C THR A 805 18.60 18.60 11.48
N THR A 806 18.72 18.02 10.29
CA THR A 806 18.17 18.56 9.04
C THR A 806 16.71 18.15 8.81
N THR A 807 15.79 19.12 8.83
CA THR A 807 14.36 18.88 8.54
C THR A 807 14.01 19.13 7.07
N ASN A 808 14.09 18.06 6.27
CA ASN A 808 13.59 18.04 4.89
C ASN A 808 12.06 18.26 4.83
N SER A 809 11.60 19.39 4.30
CA SER A 809 10.16 19.69 4.14
C SER A 809 9.74 19.94 2.69
N LYS A 810 9.62 18.86 1.89
CA LYS A 810 8.93 18.92 0.57
C LYS A 810 7.42 19.20 0.77
N PRO A 811 6.81 20.18 0.09
CA PRO A 811 5.37 20.43 0.20
C PRO A 811 4.54 19.26 -0.36
N LYS A 812 3.70 18.64 0.47
CA LYS A 812 2.79 17.55 0.04
C LYS A 812 1.60 18.11 -0.76
N PHE A 813 1.61 17.95 -2.08
CA PHE A 813 0.42 18.16 -2.91
C PHE A 813 -0.60 17.03 -2.65
N LYS A 814 -1.74 17.34 -2.06
CA LYS A 814 -2.74 16.31 -1.69
C LYS A 814 -3.51 15.82 -2.92
N SER A 815 -3.24 14.60 -3.36
CA SER A 815 -4.17 13.83 -4.17
C SER A 815 -5.42 13.46 -3.36
N LYS A 816 -6.59 13.44 -4.01
CA LYS A 816 -7.81 12.81 -3.51
C LYS A 816 -8.26 11.78 -4.53
N THR A 817 -8.25 10.51 -4.14
CA THR A 817 -8.91 9.41 -4.85
C THR A 817 -10.15 9.01 -4.03
N ALA A 818 -11.19 8.50 -4.67
CA ALA A 818 -12.55 8.50 -4.10
C ALA A 818 -13.02 7.16 -3.52
N GLY A 819 -13.95 7.26 -2.55
CA GLY A 819 -14.68 6.15 -1.94
C GLY A 819 -14.25 5.86 -0.50
N SER A 820 -15.17 5.57 0.43
CA SER A 820 -16.63 5.68 0.39
C SER A 820 -17.20 5.54 1.80
N PHE A 821 -18.02 6.47 2.32
CA PHE A 821 -18.93 6.18 3.44
C PHE A 821 -20.17 7.09 3.49
N THR A 822 -21.26 6.46 3.92
CA THR A 822 -22.59 6.92 4.38
C THR A 822 -22.90 8.42 4.52
N LYS A 823 -24.09 8.82 4.02
CA LYS A 823 -24.77 10.07 4.40
C LYS A 823 -25.18 10.08 5.88
N LYS A 824 -25.07 11.25 6.51
CA LYS A 824 -26.19 11.88 7.22
C LYS A 824 -26.04 13.40 7.16
N ASP A 825 -27.14 14.10 6.96
CA ASP A 825 -27.15 15.54 6.68
C ASP A 825 -27.03 16.37 7.97
N HIS A 826 -26.43 17.56 7.88
CA HIS A 826 -27.00 18.78 8.45
C HIS A 826 -26.42 20.02 7.75
N SER A 827 -27.22 21.08 7.70
CA SER A 827 -27.01 22.29 6.90
C SER A 827 -26.65 23.50 7.76
N THR A 828 -25.83 24.42 7.24
CA THR A 828 -26.12 25.87 7.32
C THR A 828 -25.37 26.71 6.27
N GLU A 829 -26.15 27.55 5.59
CA GLU A 829 -25.87 28.85 4.96
C GLU A 829 -24.45 29.23 4.45
N THR A 830 -24.39 29.45 3.13
CA THR A 830 -23.43 30.37 2.51
C THR A 830 -23.92 31.83 2.57
N ARG A 831 -23.03 32.81 2.81
CA ARG A 831 -23.26 34.21 2.42
C ARG A 831 -22.17 34.74 1.50
N LYS A 832 -22.58 35.31 0.36
CA LYS A 832 -21.70 35.90 -0.66
C LYS A 832 -21.40 37.37 -0.36
N ARG A 833 -20.25 37.79 -0.87
CA ARG A 833 -19.74 39.16 -1.03
C ARG A 833 -20.84 40.20 -1.29
N LYS A 834 -20.79 41.32 -0.57
CA LYS A 834 -21.30 42.60 -1.05
C LYS A 834 -20.28 43.28 -1.98
N ARG A 835 -20.76 44.12 -2.88
CA ARG A 835 -19.98 45.09 -3.65
C ARG A 835 -20.92 46.28 -3.85
N ASP A 836 -20.61 47.41 -3.24
CA ASP A 836 -21.47 48.58 -3.31
C ASP A 836 -21.23 49.35 -4.61
N ASP A 837 -22.30 49.94 -5.15
CA ASP A 837 -22.23 50.98 -6.16
C ASP A 837 -23.31 52.04 -5.87
N LYS A 838 -23.11 53.29 -6.30
CA LYS A 838 -23.90 54.43 -5.84
C LYS A 838 -24.96 54.86 -6.86
N ASN A 839 -26.19 55.09 -6.40
CA ASN A 839 -26.87 56.40 -6.55
C ASN A 839 -28.18 56.48 -5.74
N CYS A 840 -28.65 57.71 -5.56
CA CYS A 840 -29.88 58.14 -4.86
C CYS A 840 -30.81 58.88 -5.86
N PRO A 841 -32.03 59.32 -5.49
CA PRO A 841 -32.70 59.23 -4.17
C PRO A 841 -34.16 58.72 -4.22
N ASP A 842 -34.82 58.82 -3.05
CA ASP A 842 -36.24 59.16 -2.82
C ASP A 842 -37.20 58.16 -2.15
N LYS A 843 -38.30 58.74 -1.64
CA LYS A 843 -39.08 58.41 -0.43
C LYS A 843 -40.59 58.65 -0.72
N PRO A 844 -41.54 58.33 0.19
CA PRO A 844 -41.52 57.37 1.31
C PRO A 844 -42.82 56.51 1.44
N SER A 845 -42.87 55.71 2.52
CA SER A 845 -44.11 55.31 3.25
C SER A 845 -44.94 54.13 2.69
N LYS A 846 -45.77 53.41 3.46
CA LYS A 846 -46.22 53.62 4.87
C LYS A 846 -46.69 52.29 5.52
N PHE A 847 -46.82 52.29 6.86
CA PHE A 847 -47.62 51.39 7.73
C PHE A 847 -47.35 49.86 7.79
N SER A 848 -46.67 49.48 8.87
CA SER A 848 -47.04 48.37 9.80
C SER A 848 -48.34 48.74 10.58
N PRO A 849 -48.89 47.98 11.60
CA PRO A 849 -48.31 46.86 12.37
C PRO A 849 -49.29 45.73 12.84
N ARG A 850 -48.77 44.88 13.75
CA ARG A 850 -49.45 43.98 14.74
C ARG A 850 -50.20 42.73 14.21
N GLY A 851 -50.18 41.60 14.92
CA GLY A 851 -49.35 41.23 16.09
C GLY A 851 -49.97 40.20 17.05
N ASN A 852 -49.12 39.53 17.83
CA ASN A 852 -49.42 38.60 18.95
C ASN A 852 -50.15 37.28 18.61
N ASN A 853 -50.14 36.24 19.47
CA ASN A 853 -49.05 35.60 20.25
C ASN A 853 -49.59 34.33 20.96
N ASN A 854 -48.68 33.48 21.47
CA ASN A 854 -48.86 32.56 22.63
C ASN A 854 -49.80 31.32 22.43
N THR A 855 -49.28 30.07 22.42
CA THR A 855 -49.00 29.13 23.56
C THR A 855 -50.27 28.46 24.15
N THR A 856 -50.36 27.16 24.51
CA THR A 856 -49.37 26.05 24.69
C THR A 856 -50.09 24.70 24.94
N LYS A 857 -49.38 23.55 24.80
CA LYS A 857 -49.60 22.25 25.51
C LYS A 857 -50.89 21.45 25.16
N ASP A 858 -51.04 20.12 25.40
CA ASP A 858 -50.08 19.03 25.72
C ASP A 858 -50.66 17.61 25.38
N VAL A 859 -49.78 16.60 25.32
CA VAL A 859 -49.98 15.16 25.68
C VAL A 859 -50.95 14.20 24.91
N LYS A 860 -50.37 13.02 24.56
CA LYS A 860 -50.83 11.62 24.33
C LYS A 860 -52.26 11.22 24.83
N HIS A 861 -52.95 10.18 24.34
CA HIS A 861 -52.55 8.74 24.31
C HIS A 861 -53.56 7.80 23.58
N SER A 862 -53.13 6.55 23.32
CA SER A 862 -53.93 5.31 23.04
C SER A 862 -54.69 5.17 21.70
N GLY A 863 -54.94 3.96 21.16
CA GLY A 863 -54.34 2.63 21.47
C GLY A 863 -55.25 1.40 21.22
N PHE A 864 -54.66 0.27 20.76
CA PHE A 864 -55.29 -1.09 20.63
C PHE A 864 -56.50 -1.17 19.64
N ALA A 865 -57.07 -2.30 19.17
CA ALA A 865 -56.93 -3.78 19.32
C ALA A 865 -57.57 -4.45 18.04
N LYS A 866 -57.64 -5.77 17.74
CA LYS A 866 -57.05 -7.08 18.16
C LYS A 866 -57.50 -8.18 17.15
N SER A 867 -56.80 -9.34 17.05
CA SER A 867 -57.29 -10.64 16.48
C SER A 867 -57.67 -10.71 14.97
N SER A 868 -57.78 -11.87 14.29
CA SER A 868 -57.45 -13.30 14.58
C SER A 868 -57.37 -14.12 13.28
N ASP A 869 -56.67 -15.27 13.31
CA ASP A 869 -56.66 -16.26 12.22
C ASP A 869 -58.01 -17.00 12.02
N HIS A 870 -58.30 -17.44 10.79
CA HIS A 870 -58.41 -18.87 10.44
C HIS A 870 -58.63 -19.10 8.92
N LEU A 871 -58.31 -20.31 8.43
CA LEU A 871 -58.37 -20.69 7.01
C LEU A 871 -59.67 -21.43 6.62
N SER A 872 -60.09 -21.33 5.36
CA SER A 872 -60.71 -22.44 4.60
C SER A 872 -60.76 -22.15 3.07
N LYS A 873 -61.25 -23.11 2.25
CA LYS A 873 -61.10 -23.14 0.78
C LYS A 873 -62.44 -23.16 0.02
N GLY A 874 -62.43 -22.63 -1.20
CA GLY A 874 -63.41 -22.91 -2.28
C GLY A 874 -64.33 -21.72 -2.64
N GLY A 875 -64.77 -21.53 -3.89
CA GLY A 875 -64.43 -22.21 -5.15
C GLY A 875 -65.63 -22.39 -6.09
N PHE A 876 -65.68 -21.68 -7.23
CA PHE A 876 -66.80 -21.76 -8.20
C PHE A 876 -66.36 -21.81 -9.68
N LYS A 877 -67.29 -22.15 -10.59
CA LYS A 877 -67.02 -22.70 -11.95
C LYS A 877 -67.44 -21.79 -13.12
N ARG A 878 -66.62 -21.85 -14.19
CA ARG A 878 -66.89 -21.83 -15.65
C ARG A 878 -68.25 -21.38 -16.21
N LYS A 879 -68.20 -20.76 -17.40
CA LYS A 879 -69.02 -21.15 -18.58
C LYS A 879 -68.21 -21.05 -19.89
N ASN A 880 -68.43 -22.01 -20.80
CA ASN A 880 -68.05 -21.98 -22.23
C ASN A 880 -69.34 -22.01 -23.08
N PRO A 881 -69.26 -21.85 -24.42
CA PRO A 881 -69.60 -22.98 -25.31
C PRO A 881 -68.61 -23.19 -26.49
N SER A 882 -68.94 -24.05 -27.47
CA SER A 882 -68.00 -24.71 -28.41
C SER A 882 -68.55 -24.99 -29.83
N PHE A 883 -67.78 -25.76 -30.64
CA PHE A 883 -68.03 -26.29 -32.02
C PHE A 883 -67.71 -25.30 -33.17
N LYS A 884 -67.37 -25.69 -34.43
CA LYS A 884 -67.12 -26.99 -35.15
C LYS A 884 -66.01 -26.70 -36.24
N ASN A 885 -65.58 -27.50 -37.25
CA ASN A 885 -66.06 -28.75 -37.87
C ASN A 885 -64.94 -29.60 -38.58
N ASP A 886 -64.76 -30.85 -38.16
CA ASP A 886 -64.44 -32.11 -38.89
C ASP A 886 -63.43 -32.27 -40.07
N THR A 887 -62.67 -33.39 -40.00
CA THR A 887 -62.29 -34.38 -41.06
C THR A 887 -61.42 -34.09 -42.31
N SER A 888 -60.16 -34.58 -42.24
CA SER A 888 -59.56 -35.62 -43.13
C SER A 888 -59.00 -35.35 -44.57
N SER A 889 -58.00 -36.17 -44.95
CA SER A 889 -57.39 -36.38 -46.30
C SER A 889 -56.53 -35.22 -46.88
N GLY A 890 -55.61 -35.41 -47.85
CA GLY A 890 -55.19 -36.60 -48.61
C GLY A 890 -53.86 -36.41 -49.40
N LYS A 891 -53.30 -37.49 -50.01
CA LYS A 891 -51.95 -37.56 -50.63
C LYS A 891 -51.87 -37.04 -52.08
N ARG A 892 -50.71 -36.47 -52.47
CA ARG A 892 -49.89 -36.63 -53.74
C ARG A 892 -49.17 -35.30 -54.11
N GLN A 893 -47.96 -35.16 -54.68
CA GLN A 893 -46.92 -35.99 -55.35
C GLN A 893 -46.77 -35.77 -56.88
N LYS A 894 -45.58 -35.29 -57.31
CA LYS A 894 -45.07 -35.11 -58.72
C LYS A 894 -45.77 -33.99 -59.54
N GLN A 895 -45.20 -33.41 -60.62
CA GLN A 895 -43.98 -33.73 -61.41
C GLN A 895 -43.26 -32.47 -61.99
N TRP A 896 -42.10 -32.64 -62.65
CA TRP A 896 -41.31 -31.60 -63.34
C TRP A 896 -41.91 -31.05 -64.66
N THR A 897 -41.47 -29.83 -65.04
CA THR A 897 -41.05 -29.47 -66.42
C THR A 897 -39.80 -28.55 -66.39
N LYS A 898 -39.14 -28.33 -67.54
CA LYS A 898 -37.77 -27.75 -67.68
C LYS A 898 -37.72 -26.31 -68.24
N GLY A 899 -36.62 -25.60 -67.95
CA GLY A 899 -36.09 -24.47 -68.75
C GLY A 899 -36.29 -23.08 -68.12
N SER A 900 -35.39 -22.10 -68.29
CA SER A 900 -34.11 -22.08 -69.02
C SER A 900 -33.14 -20.99 -68.49
N LYS A 901 -31.93 -20.96 -69.07
CA LYS A 901 -30.87 -19.92 -69.13
C LYS A 901 -31.33 -18.45 -68.93
N LYS A 902 -30.50 -17.47 -68.53
CA LYS A 902 -29.06 -17.35 -68.09
C LYS A 902 -28.81 -15.88 -67.67
N ASN A 903 -27.81 -15.63 -66.81
CA ASN A 903 -26.91 -14.44 -66.81
C ASN A 903 -27.52 -13.01 -66.70
N ALA A 904 -26.79 -11.94 -66.37
CA ALA A 904 -25.60 -11.72 -65.54
C ALA A 904 -25.38 -10.19 -65.38
N SER A 905 -24.41 -9.80 -64.54
CA SER A 905 -23.71 -8.49 -64.51
C SER A 905 -24.54 -7.21 -64.30
N GLY A 906 -24.13 -6.44 -63.29
CA GLY A 906 -24.70 -5.19 -62.80
C GLY A 906 -24.13 -4.93 -61.42
#